data_AF-A0A818NV32-F1
#
_entry.id   AF-A0A818NV32-F1
#
_cell.length_a   1.000
_cell.length_b   1.000
_cell.length_c   1.000
_cell.angle_alpha   90.00
_cell.angle_beta   90.00
_cell.angle_gamma   90.00
#
_symmetry.space_group_name_H-M   'P 1'
#
loop_
_entity.id
_entity.type
_entity.pdbx_description
1 polymer ?
#
loop_
_entity_poly.entity_id
_entity_poly.type
_entity_poly.pdbx_seq_one_letter_code
_entity_poly.pdbx_strand_id
1 'polypeptide(L)'
;MLCLLLILPIISVTSRSCNINDHSSSNAITDRIIELVTHGAFRGVTYNRLAALADTIGPRLCGNESLTKAIDWVQNAMINEGLDNVHIEEVQIPHWVRGEEHARLLQPRNTKLSMLGLGNSIGTGAKGIQASVLVVRSFDELNVRCEEARNKIVVFNPQCDWKTQPLSCYGSVVGYRFAGASRAAKCGALASLSRSAASRSIDSPHTGVMGYDPAYPKIPAGSLSVEHADMLDRFQQRNQSMEIFLYMEAQTLPDVIGYNLVAEVQGSTLPDETVLVSGHLDSWDVGQGAMDDGGGAMISWTVLSLLHALNIRAKRTIRCVLWSCEEFGGVGADQYFDAHESEVPKMSIVMESDLGVFHPQGLQFQGKPEAQQIIETISKQLTSINATQVVSGGGGEDIDPWVQHGVPGASLLNDNWDYFAYHHSKGDTMNVLNSTDVDLAAAVWAVYAFSIADLDNLLPRKNDGKSEKQNRIRAKLTDDNDPSSPYRAVEVLDQLQTQLEKKVHTLAVIPDLCLKRYADKETMGIREILDVEEEKQRNGEIYKKFILGEYKFTTYREACAHIDAIGRGLLSLDAKPGDKILIFSETRSEWLLTAFAAFQHGLTLVTLLPTLNEEAAKHAINESQVKIIITSQDLTSKLENISNHIKNVRHIIYFRALAKPQTAKIPKDKNNIHYIPLAKLEEQGKNAYIDDYILQQRPEKQDIAVIMYTSGSTGIPKGVSITHENIVAAMTGQKERALPVIDVDNDIYIAYLPLAHILELCCEILIFYMGIKCGYSSPQTLTDQSTAVKHGQKGDMQVLRPHLMTCVPTILDRIHKAVNEKINQTNFFKRQLFYLAYAIKVKRLESGLDSPYLNRLIFSHFNQSILGGRLKAMLCGGAVLAEDTQRFVQAALCATVFQGYGLTETCAAGTIADQFDITSGRTGYPLVSCEIRLVNWDEGQFKVTDKPNPRGEILIGGKVVAKEYFGEASKENVNFKEINGTRYFCTGDIGEIFPDGTIKIVDRKKDLIKLRGGEYVSLNKVETAINKSSIIDNCCVCASSSSEHTVALICPKSKEMASFTEKNFNEKDWQKLVDDEKFNDAILKEVQDACKKGGIEGFEVPKCIKVVTDAWTPETGLVTDALKLKRKAIEQKYKDDIEQLYEDEPKQGKSKSNKDDSKEKSDDGDKKNSKEESNNKNDSTGNPTEVDEGVVSNDDDNKKNQ
;
A
#
# COMPACT_ATOMS: atom_id res chain seq x y z
N MET A 1 7.00 1.93 45.05
CA MET A 1 6.22 2.53 46.17
C MET A 1 4.75 2.56 45.75
N LEU A 2 3.83 2.35 46.70
CA LEU A 2 2.37 2.64 46.78
C LEU A 2 1.63 3.14 45.50
N CYS A 3 0.40 2.74 45.14
CA CYS A 3 -0.57 1.70 45.55
C CYS A 3 -1.54 1.51 44.34
N LEU A 4 -1.95 0.33 43.87
CA LEU A 4 -2.89 -0.69 44.42
C LEU A 4 -4.40 -0.31 44.45
N LEU A 5 -5.16 -0.97 43.54
CA LEU A 5 -6.52 -1.55 43.66
C LEU A 5 -7.81 -0.79 43.23
N LEU A 6 -8.53 -1.43 42.28
CA LEU A 6 -10.00 -1.52 42.07
C LEU A 6 -10.73 -0.22 41.63
N ILE A 7 -11.89 -0.22 40.94
CA ILE A 7 -12.96 -1.22 40.70
C ILE A 7 -13.35 -1.29 39.21
N LEU A 8 -13.80 -2.47 38.73
CA LEU A 8 -14.51 -2.66 37.44
C LEU A 8 -16.03 -2.50 37.59
N PRO A 9 -16.72 -1.83 36.65
CA PRO A 9 -18.09 -2.18 36.29
C PRO A 9 -18.18 -2.66 34.82
N ILE A 10 -18.93 -3.75 34.62
CA ILE A 10 -19.32 -4.24 33.29
C ILE A 10 -20.42 -3.33 32.76
N ILE A 11 -20.25 -2.75 31.57
CA ILE A 11 -21.34 -2.11 30.82
C ILE A 11 -21.84 -3.10 29.78
N SER A 12 -23.09 -3.54 29.91
CA SER A 12 -23.77 -4.31 28.89
C SER A 12 -24.20 -3.41 27.74
N VAL A 13 -23.88 -3.81 26.51
CA VAL A 13 -24.36 -3.13 25.30
C VAL A 13 -25.85 -3.47 25.14
N THR A 14 -26.71 -2.66 25.75
CA THR A 14 -28.15 -2.67 25.48
C THR A 14 -28.43 -1.78 24.27
N SER A 15 -28.88 -2.39 23.18
CA SER A 15 -29.27 -1.68 21.96
C SER A 15 -30.55 -0.86 22.21
N ARG A 16 -30.40 0.39 22.64
CA ARG A 16 -31.51 1.35 22.66
C ARG A 16 -31.79 1.83 21.24
N SER A 17 -33.00 1.55 20.76
CA SER A 17 -33.55 2.18 19.56
C SER A 17 -33.60 3.71 19.74
N CYS A 18 -33.21 4.45 18.71
CA CYS A 18 -33.31 5.91 18.71
C CYS A 18 -34.78 6.34 18.78
N ASN A 19 -35.19 7.01 19.85
CA ASN A 19 -36.57 7.48 20.05
C ASN A 19 -36.78 8.84 19.37
N ILE A 20 -37.23 8.80 18.12
CA ILE A 20 -37.51 9.98 17.29
C ILE A 20 -38.88 10.58 17.70
N ASN A 21 -38.94 11.28 18.84
CA ASN A 21 -40.21 11.71 19.44
C ASN A 21 -40.25 13.11 20.10
N ASP A 22 -39.17 13.90 20.08
CA ASP A 22 -39.11 15.23 20.75
C ASP A 22 -39.18 16.42 19.77
N HIS A 23 -39.77 16.21 18.58
CA HIS A 23 -39.74 17.16 17.45
C HIS A 23 -40.60 18.44 17.63
N SER A 24 -41.43 18.56 18.66
CA SER A 24 -42.38 19.68 18.79
C SER A 24 -41.76 20.98 19.30
N SER A 25 -40.63 20.92 20.00
CA SER A 25 -39.94 22.07 20.59
C SER A 25 -38.95 22.73 19.62
N SER A 26 -38.12 21.92 18.94
CA SER A 26 -37.09 22.36 17.99
C SER A 26 -37.67 23.19 16.84
N ASN A 27 -38.77 22.73 16.22
CA ASN A 27 -39.38 23.42 15.08
C ASN A 27 -39.85 24.85 15.44
N ALA A 28 -40.36 25.07 16.66
CA ALA A 28 -40.79 26.38 17.12
C ALA A 28 -39.61 27.38 17.33
N ILE A 29 -38.38 26.87 17.48
CA ILE A 29 -37.17 27.70 17.48
C ILE A 29 -36.76 28.04 16.04
N THR A 30 -36.76 27.06 15.13
CA THR A 30 -36.36 27.30 13.73
C THR A 30 -37.33 28.22 13.00
N ASP A 31 -38.64 28.07 13.22
CA ASP A 31 -39.66 28.99 12.69
C ASP A 31 -39.41 30.44 13.17
N ARG A 32 -39.02 30.61 14.44
CA ARG A 32 -38.71 31.92 15.04
C ARG A 32 -37.39 32.51 14.54
N ILE A 33 -36.39 31.70 14.22
CA ILE A 33 -35.15 32.15 13.55
C ILE A 33 -35.51 32.70 12.15
N ILE A 34 -36.30 31.94 11.38
CA ILE A 34 -36.75 32.32 10.04
C ILE A 34 -37.58 33.62 10.10
N GLU A 35 -38.54 33.73 11.03
CA GLU A 35 -39.35 34.94 11.24
C GLU A 35 -38.48 36.17 11.57
N LEU A 36 -37.52 36.04 12.49
CA LEU A 36 -36.70 37.16 12.95
C LEU A 36 -35.83 37.76 11.84
N VAL A 37 -35.35 36.92 10.93
CA VAL A 37 -34.52 37.31 9.77
C VAL A 37 -35.38 37.82 8.61
N THR A 38 -36.47 37.13 8.27
CA THR A 38 -37.27 37.49 7.08
C THR A 38 -38.22 38.66 7.29
N HIS A 39 -38.74 38.84 8.52
CA HIS A 39 -39.78 39.82 8.86
C HIS A 39 -39.50 40.62 10.13
N GLY A 40 -38.64 40.12 11.02
CA GLY A 40 -38.30 40.73 12.31
C GLY A 40 -37.11 41.70 12.28
N ALA A 41 -36.47 41.84 13.44
CA ALA A 41 -35.45 42.86 13.70
C ALA A 41 -34.10 42.62 12.98
N PHE A 42 -33.88 41.43 12.41
CA PHE A 42 -32.64 41.11 11.68
C PHE A 42 -32.74 41.29 10.16
N ARG A 43 -33.93 41.64 9.65
CA ARG A 43 -34.16 41.86 8.23
C ARG A 43 -33.26 42.96 7.66
N GLY A 44 -32.44 42.62 6.68
CA GLY A 44 -31.44 43.48 6.04
C GLY A 44 -30.19 43.72 6.87
N VAL A 45 -30.04 43.16 8.09
CA VAL A 45 -28.83 43.36 8.92
C VAL A 45 -27.61 42.75 8.23
N THR A 46 -27.73 41.53 7.71
CA THR A 46 -26.66 40.83 6.98
C THR A 46 -26.22 41.62 5.75
N TYR A 47 -27.19 42.07 4.94
CA TYR A 47 -26.94 42.86 3.74
C TYR A 47 -26.28 44.21 4.06
N ASN A 48 -26.71 44.89 5.13
CA ASN A 48 -26.10 46.15 5.55
C ASN A 48 -24.69 45.99 6.14
N ARG A 49 -24.39 44.87 6.82
CA ARG A 49 -23.01 44.51 7.23
C ARG A 49 -22.12 44.28 6.02
N LEU A 50 -22.60 43.51 5.03
CA LEU A 50 -21.90 43.24 3.79
C LEU A 50 -21.65 44.50 2.97
N ALA A 51 -22.64 45.39 2.86
CA ALA A 51 -22.49 46.70 2.24
C ALA A 51 -21.47 47.59 2.98
N ALA A 52 -21.47 47.59 4.32
CA ALA A 52 -20.49 48.33 5.09
C ALA A 52 -19.05 47.84 4.82
N LEU A 53 -18.83 46.52 4.75
CA LEU A 53 -17.55 45.92 4.38
C LEU A 53 -17.14 46.31 2.95
N ALA A 54 -18.02 46.04 1.97
CA ALA A 54 -17.78 46.26 0.55
C ALA A 54 -17.53 47.74 0.20
N ASP A 55 -18.36 48.66 0.71
CA ASP A 55 -18.32 50.08 0.32
C ASP A 55 -17.36 50.93 1.19
N THR A 56 -17.04 50.51 2.42
CA THR A 56 -16.14 51.27 3.31
C THR A 56 -14.68 50.81 3.23
N ILE A 57 -14.45 49.49 3.11
CA ILE A 57 -13.10 48.90 3.07
C ILE A 57 -12.73 48.50 1.64
N GLY A 58 -13.67 47.91 0.89
CA GLY A 58 -13.46 47.57 -0.52
C GLY A 58 -12.52 46.37 -0.72
N PRO A 59 -11.74 46.36 -1.84
CA PRO A 59 -10.85 45.26 -2.18
C PRO A 59 -9.80 45.01 -1.08
N ARG A 60 -9.68 43.75 -0.67
CA ARG A 60 -9.03 43.36 0.59
C ARG A 60 -8.15 42.11 0.45
N LEU A 61 -7.38 42.08 -0.64
CA LEU A 61 -6.45 41.01 -0.97
C LEU A 61 -5.47 40.71 0.17
N CYS A 62 -5.25 39.42 0.41
CA CYS A 62 -4.21 38.85 1.24
C CYS A 62 -2.89 39.63 1.19
N GLY A 63 -2.38 40.00 2.38
CA GLY A 63 -1.17 40.79 2.59
C GLY A 63 -1.35 42.32 2.64
N ASN A 64 -2.49 42.86 2.17
CA ASN A 64 -2.76 44.30 2.18
C ASN A 64 -3.40 44.81 3.48
N GLU A 65 -3.13 46.08 3.80
CA GLU A 65 -3.67 46.80 4.97
C GLU A 65 -5.22 46.82 5.03
N SER A 66 -5.90 46.69 3.89
CA SER A 66 -7.37 46.57 3.80
C SER A 66 -7.91 45.32 4.49
N LEU A 67 -7.20 44.19 4.42
CA LEU A 67 -7.62 42.94 5.07
C LEU A 67 -7.52 43.08 6.59
N THR A 68 -6.42 43.66 7.10
CA THR A 68 -6.26 43.98 8.52
C THR A 68 -7.39 44.89 9.02
N LYS A 69 -7.75 45.93 8.25
CA LYS A 69 -8.89 46.81 8.56
C LYS A 69 -10.24 46.11 8.57
N ALA A 70 -10.44 45.09 7.73
CA ALA A 70 -11.64 44.26 7.74
C ALA A 70 -11.71 43.40 9.00
N ILE A 71 -10.62 42.71 9.34
CA ILE A 71 -10.49 41.88 10.56
C ILE A 71 -10.71 42.75 11.81
N ASP A 72 -10.02 43.89 11.93
CA ASP A 72 -10.19 44.85 13.02
C ASP A 72 -11.66 45.31 13.14
N TRP A 73 -12.31 45.65 12.01
CA TRP A 73 -13.69 46.13 12.00
C TRP A 73 -14.68 45.04 12.46
N VAL A 74 -14.59 43.82 11.91
CA VAL A 74 -15.49 42.72 12.30
C VAL A 74 -15.23 42.29 13.74
N GLN A 75 -13.97 42.18 14.18
CA GLN A 75 -13.63 41.84 15.56
C GLN A 75 -14.22 42.84 16.55
N ASN A 76 -14.04 44.14 16.30
CA ASN A 76 -14.62 45.19 17.15
C ASN A 76 -16.16 45.14 17.12
N ALA A 77 -16.80 44.84 15.99
CA ALA A 77 -18.25 44.70 15.92
C ALA A 77 -18.76 43.49 16.74
N MET A 78 -18.13 42.32 16.59
CA MET A 78 -18.44 41.10 17.37
C MET A 78 -18.26 41.30 18.88
N ILE A 79 -17.21 42.00 19.31
CA ILE A 79 -16.98 42.37 20.72
C ILE A 79 -18.08 43.30 21.24
N ASN A 80 -18.46 44.33 20.46
CA ASN A 80 -19.52 45.26 20.86
C ASN A 80 -20.92 44.61 20.87
N GLU A 81 -21.13 43.53 20.12
CA GLU A 81 -22.35 42.69 20.17
C GLU A 81 -22.38 41.73 21.37
N GLY A 82 -21.27 41.54 22.08
CA GLY A 82 -21.20 40.68 23.25
C GLY A 82 -21.15 39.17 22.94
N LEU A 83 -20.62 38.79 21.77
CA LEU A 83 -20.39 37.37 21.44
C LEU A 83 -19.31 36.75 22.34
N ASP A 84 -19.35 35.42 22.51
CA ASP A 84 -18.38 34.74 23.37
C ASP A 84 -17.05 34.54 22.62
N ASN A 85 -15.94 34.47 23.36
CA ASN A 85 -14.62 34.04 22.87
C ASN A 85 -14.15 34.72 21.56
N VAL A 86 -14.41 36.02 21.37
CA VAL A 86 -13.97 36.74 20.17
C VAL A 86 -12.46 37.00 20.23
N HIS A 87 -11.69 36.40 19.32
CA HIS A 87 -10.23 36.53 19.25
C HIS A 87 -9.69 36.36 17.83
N ILE A 88 -8.40 36.68 17.64
CA ILE A 88 -7.67 36.49 16.38
C ILE A 88 -6.50 35.53 16.57
N GLU A 89 -6.17 34.81 15.51
CA GLU A 89 -5.08 33.82 15.47
C GLU A 89 -4.09 34.18 14.35
N GLU A 90 -2.78 34.12 14.62
CA GLU A 90 -1.73 34.49 13.65
C GLU A 90 -1.60 33.47 12.52
N VAL A 91 -1.58 33.98 11.28
CA VAL A 91 -1.39 33.20 10.04
C VAL A 91 -0.20 33.78 9.27
N GLN A 92 0.74 32.94 8.81
CA GLN A 92 1.75 33.39 7.84
C GLN A 92 1.12 33.40 6.44
N ILE A 93 1.01 34.57 5.82
CA ILE A 93 0.31 34.75 4.54
C ILE A 93 1.22 35.32 3.44
N PRO A 94 1.06 34.86 2.18
CA PRO A 94 1.80 35.39 1.04
C PRO A 94 1.45 36.87 0.80
N HIS A 95 2.42 37.64 0.31
CA HIS A 95 2.24 39.05 -0.02
C HIS A 95 2.55 39.28 -1.51
N TRP A 96 1.52 39.43 -2.34
CA TRP A 96 1.68 39.71 -3.76
C TRP A 96 0.95 41.00 -4.15
N VAL A 97 1.64 41.87 -4.89
CA VAL A 97 1.15 43.18 -5.31
C VAL A 97 1.12 43.22 -6.84
N ARG A 98 -0.05 43.47 -7.41
CA ARG A 98 -0.32 43.57 -8.87
C ARG A 98 0.41 44.73 -9.54
N GLY A 99 0.39 45.91 -8.91
CA GLY A 99 0.90 47.17 -9.46
C GLY A 99 0.14 47.65 -10.71
N GLU A 100 0.72 48.56 -11.49
CA GLU A 100 0.12 49.01 -12.75
C GLU A 100 0.27 47.94 -13.85
N GLU A 101 -0.79 47.76 -14.65
CA GLU A 101 -0.81 46.77 -15.73
C GLU A 101 -1.68 47.18 -16.92
N HIS A 102 -1.19 46.89 -18.13
CA HIS A 102 -1.95 47.10 -19.37
C HIS A 102 -1.40 46.28 -20.54
N ALA A 103 -2.31 45.82 -21.40
CA ALA A 103 -1.99 45.21 -22.68
C ALA A 103 -2.54 46.05 -23.85
N ARG A 104 -1.82 46.05 -24.98
CA ARG A 104 -2.19 46.79 -26.18
C ARG A 104 -1.83 46.01 -27.43
N LEU A 105 -2.82 45.74 -28.25
CA LEU A 105 -2.62 45.22 -29.60
C LEU A 105 -2.05 46.34 -30.47
N LEU A 106 -0.96 46.05 -31.19
CA LEU A 106 -0.32 46.97 -32.13
C LEU A 106 -0.73 46.64 -33.57
N GLN A 107 -0.77 45.35 -33.90
CA GLN A 107 -1.17 44.80 -35.22
C GLN A 107 -2.23 43.71 -35.05
N PRO A 108 -3.19 43.55 -35.98
CA PRO A 108 -3.39 44.33 -37.21
C PRO A 108 -4.14 45.65 -36.99
N ARG A 109 -4.60 45.93 -35.75
CA ARG A 109 -5.16 47.23 -35.35
C ARG A 109 -4.57 47.67 -34.02
N ASN A 110 -4.36 48.98 -33.86
CA ASN A 110 -3.92 49.58 -32.61
C ASN A 110 -5.13 49.69 -31.65
N THR A 111 -5.16 48.92 -30.56
CA THR A 111 -6.31 48.84 -29.64
C THR A 111 -5.86 48.40 -28.23
N LYS A 112 -6.36 49.05 -27.17
CA LYS A 112 -6.14 48.58 -25.78
C LYS A 112 -6.84 47.23 -25.61
N LEU A 113 -6.17 46.27 -24.99
CA LEU A 113 -6.76 45.00 -24.59
C LEU A 113 -7.14 45.10 -23.10
N SER A 114 -8.37 44.73 -22.77
CA SER A 114 -8.82 44.68 -21.38
C SER A 114 -8.31 43.39 -20.75
N MET A 115 -7.49 43.55 -19.71
CA MET A 115 -6.73 42.49 -19.08
C MET A 115 -6.67 42.68 -17.55
N LEU A 116 -6.37 41.59 -16.85
CA LEU A 116 -5.87 41.60 -15.48
C LEU A 116 -4.71 40.59 -15.36
N GLY A 117 -3.68 40.88 -14.58
CA GLY A 117 -2.65 39.93 -14.17
C GLY A 117 -3.24 38.79 -13.35
N LEU A 118 -2.47 37.70 -13.19
CA LEU A 118 -2.82 36.58 -12.32
C LEU A 118 -2.03 36.64 -11.01
N GLY A 119 -2.65 36.23 -9.90
CA GLY A 119 -1.99 36.18 -8.59
C GLY A 119 -0.75 35.29 -8.62
N ASN A 120 0.29 35.66 -7.88
CA ASN A 120 1.66 35.10 -7.97
C ASN A 120 2.45 35.40 -9.25
N SER A 121 1.87 36.06 -10.27
CA SER A 121 2.61 36.34 -11.51
C SER A 121 3.73 37.38 -11.33
N ILE A 122 4.73 37.35 -12.22
CA ILE A 122 5.83 38.32 -12.25
C ILE A 122 5.54 39.46 -13.25
N GLY A 123 6.05 40.65 -12.95
CA GLY A 123 6.00 41.80 -13.83
C GLY A 123 6.91 41.67 -15.07
N THR A 124 6.61 42.47 -16.09
CA THR A 124 7.37 42.54 -17.36
C THR A 124 8.70 43.28 -17.22
N GLY A 125 8.92 43.95 -16.09
CA GLY A 125 9.98 44.94 -15.91
C GLY A 125 9.73 46.24 -16.69
N ALA A 126 10.53 47.26 -16.40
CA ALA A 126 10.32 48.67 -16.80
C ALA A 126 10.34 48.98 -18.31
N LYS A 127 10.48 47.97 -19.19
CA LYS A 127 10.40 48.13 -20.65
C LYS A 127 9.12 47.53 -21.27
N GLY A 128 8.36 46.75 -20.51
CA GLY A 128 7.31 45.89 -21.08
C GLY A 128 7.86 44.76 -21.96
N ILE A 129 6.95 43.95 -22.48
CA ILE A 129 7.23 42.92 -23.49
C ILE A 129 6.45 43.27 -24.76
N GLN A 130 7.13 43.47 -25.88
CA GLN A 130 6.53 43.56 -27.20
C GLN A 130 6.89 42.32 -28.01
N ALA A 131 5.90 41.53 -28.42
CA ALA A 131 6.13 40.32 -29.21
C ALA A 131 4.92 39.93 -30.07
N SER A 132 5.16 39.07 -31.06
CA SER A 132 4.10 38.44 -31.84
C SER A 132 3.26 37.49 -30.98
N VAL A 133 2.01 37.28 -31.37
CA VAL A 133 1.05 36.44 -30.64
C VAL A 133 0.94 35.05 -31.26
N LEU A 134 0.76 34.02 -30.42
CA LEU A 134 0.28 32.69 -30.79
C LEU A 134 -0.96 32.37 -29.96
N VAL A 135 -2.09 32.06 -30.60
CA VAL A 135 -3.31 31.61 -29.91
C VAL A 135 -3.39 30.09 -29.98
N VAL A 136 -3.69 29.44 -28.86
CA VAL A 136 -3.86 27.99 -28.72
C VAL A 136 -5.10 27.66 -27.90
N ARG A 137 -5.75 26.53 -28.17
CA ARG A 137 -6.99 26.11 -27.49
C ARG A 137 -6.79 25.04 -26.42
N SER A 138 -5.63 24.38 -26.41
CA SER A 138 -5.26 23.41 -25.38
C SER A 138 -3.76 23.35 -25.14
N PHE A 139 -3.35 22.69 -24.04
CA PHE A 139 -1.94 22.40 -23.80
C PHE A 139 -1.36 21.44 -24.85
N ASP A 140 -2.17 20.58 -25.45
CA ASP A 140 -1.71 19.67 -26.51
C ASP A 140 -1.48 20.40 -27.83
N GLU A 141 -2.32 21.39 -28.18
CA GLU A 141 -2.03 22.27 -29.31
C GLU A 141 -0.71 23.03 -29.08
N LEU A 142 -0.47 23.54 -27.87
CA LEU A 142 0.79 24.18 -27.52
C LEU A 142 2.00 23.22 -27.57
N ASN A 143 1.84 21.97 -27.10
CA ASN A 143 2.89 20.94 -27.18
C ASN A 143 3.26 20.64 -28.64
N VAL A 144 2.27 20.55 -29.55
CA VAL A 144 2.49 20.34 -30.99
C VAL A 144 3.10 21.57 -31.65
N ARG A 145 2.65 22.77 -31.28
CA ARG A 145 3.09 24.07 -31.85
C ARG A 145 4.20 24.73 -31.03
N CYS A 146 4.97 23.94 -30.28
CA CYS A 146 5.92 24.44 -29.27
C CYS A 146 7.03 25.32 -29.89
N GLU A 147 7.54 24.95 -31.07
CA GLU A 147 8.50 25.81 -31.80
C GLU A 147 7.88 27.08 -32.39
N GLU A 148 6.56 27.12 -32.64
CA GLU A 148 5.88 28.36 -33.00
C GLU A 148 5.71 29.31 -31.81
N ALA A 149 5.70 28.81 -30.57
CA ALA A 149 5.51 29.60 -29.35
C ALA A 149 6.78 30.34 -28.90
N ARG A 150 7.94 29.90 -29.36
CA ARG A 150 9.25 30.44 -29.02
C ARG A 150 9.32 31.94 -29.36
N ASN A 151 9.72 32.75 -28.38
CA ASN A 151 9.79 34.21 -28.43
C ASN A 151 8.46 34.94 -28.70
N LYS A 152 7.30 34.32 -28.41
CA LYS A 152 5.96 34.93 -28.56
C LYS A 152 5.23 35.11 -27.24
N ILE A 153 4.14 35.87 -27.27
CA ILE A 153 3.10 35.85 -26.23
C ILE A 153 2.10 34.74 -26.59
N VAL A 154 1.90 33.78 -25.70
CA VAL A 154 0.95 32.67 -25.88
C VAL A 154 -0.39 33.05 -25.28
N VAL A 155 -1.47 32.91 -26.05
CA VAL A 155 -2.85 33.18 -25.64
C VAL A 155 -3.63 31.88 -25.60
N PHE A 156 -4.03 31.43 -24.42
CA PHE A 156 -4.92 30.28 -24.25
C PHE A 156 -6.37 30.71 -24.44
N ASN A 157 -7.03 30.23 -25.50
CA ASN A 157 -8.45 30.49 -25.77
C ASN A 157 -9.27 29.18 -25.86
N PRO A 158 -9.35 28.40 -24.76
CA PRO A 158 -10.15 27.17 -24.73
C PRO A 158 -11.61 27.44 -25.05
N GLN A 159 -12.23 26.52 -25.80
CA GLN A 159 -13.61 26.61 -26.26
C GLN A 159 -14.50 25.70 -25.42
N CYS A 160 -15.56 26.24 -24.82
CA CYS A 160 -16.48 25.49 -23.95
C CYS A 160 -17.88 26.15 -23.95
N ASP A 161 -18.95 25.35 -23.76
CA ASP A 161 -20.32 25.87 -23.71
C ASP A 161 -20.73 26.34 -22.31
N TRP A 162 -20.35 27.58 -22.01
CA TRP A 162 -20.71 28.29 -20.79
C TRP A 162 -22.23 28.43 -20.55
N LYS A 163 -23.09 28.17 -21.53
CA LYS A 163 -24.55 28.25 -21.36
C LYS A 163 -25.17 26.99 -20.78
N THR A 164 -24.53 25.83 -21.00
CA THR A 164 -25.07 24.53 -20.56
C THR A 164 -24.18 23.83 -19.54
N GLN A 165 -22.89 24.19 -19.45
CA GLN A 165 -21.92 23.56 -18.56
C GLN A 165 -20.96 24.56 -17.85
N PRO A 166 -21.45 25.67 -17.26
CA PRO A 166 -20.58 26.74 -16.73
C PRO A 166 -19.51 26.26 -15.73
N LEU A 167 -19.86 25.37 -14.79
CA LEU A 167 -18.91 24.79 -13.81
C LEU A 167 -17.78 23.99 -14.49
N SER A 168 -18.12 23.16 -15.49
CA SER A 168 -17.14 22.40 -16.29
C SER A 168 -16.22 23.32 -17.07
N CYS A 169 -16.79 24.39 -17.66
CA CYS A 169 -16.03 25.41 -18.36
C CYS A 169 -15.12 26.21 -17.42
N TYR A 170 -15.57 26.53 -16.20
CA TYR A 170 -14.77 27.21 -15.18
C TYR A 170 -13.55 26.36 -14.81
N GLY A 171 -13.73 25.11 -14.37
CA GLY A 171 -12.61 24.21 -14.06
C GLY A 171 -11.64 24.00 -15.21
N SER A 172 -12.15 23.91 -16.45
CA SER A 172 -11.32 23.84 -17.66
C SER A 172 -10.47 25.11 -17.86
N VAL A 173 -11.04 26.32 -17.72
CA VAL A 173 -10.30 27.58 -17.86
C VAL A 173 -9.34 27.82 -16.69
N VAL A 174 -9.70 27.42 -15.46
CA VAL A 174 -8.81 27.48 -14.29
C VAL A 174 -7.53 26.68 -14.51
N GLY A 175 -7.58 25.55 -15.21
CA GLY A 175 -6.37 24.82 -15.61
C GLY A 175 -5.38 25.65 -16.45
N TYR A 176 -5.88 26.51 -17.34
CA TYR A 176 -5.06 27.44 -18.14
C TYR A 176 -4.65 28.68 -17.34
N ARG A 177 -5.51 29.20 -16.45
CA ARG A 177 -5.17 30.24 -15.46
C ARG A 177 -3.96 29.80 -14.63
N PHE A 178 -4.04 28.61 -14.05
CA PHE A 178 -3.06 28.14 -13.07
C PHE A 178 -1.74 27.70 -13.70
N ALA A 179 -1.76 26.85 -14.73
CA ALA A 179 -0.56 26.24 -15.29
C ALA A 179 -0.06 26.88 -16.60
N GLY A 180 -0.81 27.82 -17.18
CA GLY A 180 -0.55 28.39 -18.52
C GLY A 180 0.85 28.99 -18.67
N ALA A 181 1.28 29.80 -17.69
CA ALA A 181 2.61 30.43 -17.69
C ALA A 181 3.74 29.39 -17.78
N SER A 182 3.69 28.35 -16.94
CA SER A 182 4.67 27.26 -16.90
C SER A 182 4.69 26.46 -18.20
N ARG A 183 3.52 26.17 -18.77
CA ARG A 183 3.38 25.42 -20.04
C ARG A 183 3.87 26.23 -21.24
N ALA A 184 3.66 27.55 -21.25
CA ALA A 184 4.18 28.45 -22.27
C ALA A 184 5.70 28.68 -22.13
N ALA A 185 6.21 28.83 -20.91
CA ALA A 185 7.64 28.97 -20.61
C ALA A 185 8.46 27.76 -21.08
N LYS A 186 7.92 26.54 -20.94
CA LYS A 186 8.51 25.31 -21.48
C LYS A 186 8.81 25.38 -22.99
N CYS A 187 7.98 26.10 -23.75
CA CYS A 187 8.16 26.32 -25.18
C CYS A 187 8.91 27.62 -25.53
N GLY A 188 9.51 28.29 -24.54
CA GLY A 188 10.25 29.53 -24.74
C GLY A 188 9.38 30.74 -25.08
N ALA A 189 8.12 30.76 -24.67
CA ALA A 189 7.28 31.96 -24.72
C ALA A 189 7.81 33.06 -23.79
N LEU A 190 7.48 34.32 -24.08
CA LEU A 190 7.90 35.48 -23.31
C LEU A 190 6.88 35.89 -22.24
N ALA A 191 5.58 35.65 -22.49
CA ALA A 191 4.50 35.81 -21.53
C ALA A 191 3.30 34.91 -21.91
N SER A 192 2.39 34.72 -20.96
CA SER A 192 1.15 33.95 -21.13
C SER A 192 -0.07 34.85 -20.90
N LEU A 193 -1.12 34.67 -21.69
CA LEU A 193 -2.42 35.28 -21.45
C LEU A 193 -3.50 34.19 -21.55
N SER A 194 -4.44 34.14 -20.62
CA SER A 194 -5.60 33.24 -20.69
C SER A 194 -6.85 34.00 -21.13
N ARG A 195 -7.81 33.33 -21.78
CA ARG A 195 -9.22 33.76 -21.75
C ARG A 195 -9.67 33.79 -20.30
N SER A 196 -10.43 34.83 -19.91
CA SER A 196 -11.08 34.88 -18.59
C SER A 196 -11.99 33.68 -18.34
N ALA A 197 -12.07 33.26 -17.09
CA ALA A 197 -12.95 32.20 -16.61
C ALA A 197 -14.42 32.68 -16.45
N ALA A 198 -14.87 33.49 -17.40
CA ALA A 198 -16.17 34.16 -17.38
C ALA A 198 -17.22 33.39 -18.20
N SER A 199 -18.41 33.20 -17.61
CA SER A 199 -19.61 32.65 -18.25
C SER A 199 -20.27 33.66 -19.18
N ARG A 200 -20.31 34.93 -18.73
CA ARG A 200 -20.72 36.11 -19.48
C ARG A 200 -19.66 37.19 -19.26
N SER A 201 -19.36 37.99 -20.28
CA SER A 201 -18.47 39.15 -20.14
C SER A 201 -19.04 40.32 -20.93
N ILE A 202 -18.62 41.53 -20.53
CA ILE A 202 -18.88 42.81 -21.15
C ILE A 202 -17.57 43.62 -21.18
N ASP A 203 -16.54 43.00 -21.76
CA ASP A 203 -15.13 43.39 -21.68
C ASP A 203 -14.53 43.38 -20.26
N SER A 204 -15.10 42.56 -19.37
CA SER A 204 -14.65 42.39 -17.97
C SER A 204 -13.71 41.19 -17.83
N PRO A 205 -12.38 41.39 -17.70
CA PRO A 205 -11.44 40.31 -17.38
C PRO A 205 -11.63 39.79 -15.95
N HIS A 206 -11.33 38.50 -15.71
CA HIS A 206 -11.36 37.87 -14.39
C HIS A 206 -9.95 37.41 -13.97
N THR A 207 -9.57 37.57 -12.71
CA THR A 207 -8.26 37.21 -12.13
C THR A 207 -8.31 35.82 -11.42
N GLY A 208 -7.32 35.53 -10.58
CA GLY A 208 -7.16 34.31 -9.78
C GLY A 208 -5.70 33.91 -9.65
N VAL A 209 -5.41 33.02 -8.70
CA VAL A 209 -4.06 32.49 -8.45
C VAL A 209 -3.50 31.69 -9.63
N MET A 210 -2.17 31.70 -9.78
CA MET A 210 -1.42 30.83 -10.70
C MET A 210 -0.18 30.19 -10.08
N GLY A 211 0.27 29.07 -10.68
CA GLY A 211 1.40 28.27 -10.22
C GLY A 211 2.58 28.21 -11.19
N TYR A 212 3.79 28.44 -10.69
CA TYR A 212 5.04 28.24 -11.43
C TYR A 212 5.64 26.86 -11.16
N ASP A 213 5.84 26.06 -12.20
CA ASP A 213 6.65 24.84 -12.16
C ASP A 213 8.13 25.23 -12.04
N PRO A 214 8.86 24.82 -10.98
CA PRO A 214 10.27 25.15 -10.78
C PRO A 214 11.22 24.67 -11.89
N ALA A 215 10.77 23.78 -12.78
CA ALA A 215 11.56 23.31 -13.92
C ALA A 215 11.70 24.33 -15.07
N TYR A 216 10.89 25.40 -15.09
CA TYR A 216 10.87 26.39 -16.17
C TYR A 216 11.06 27.83 -15.68
N PRO A 217 11.53 28.77 -16.53
CA PRO A 217 11.60 30.18 -16.18
C PRO A 217 10.23 30.75 -15.83
N LYS A 218 10.15 31.60 -14.78
CA LYS A 218 8.97 32.42 -14.54
C LYS A 218 8.81 33.42 -15.70
N ILE A 219 7.60 33.53 -16.24
CA ILE A 219 7.21 34.52 -17.26
C ILE A 219 5.95 35.27 -16.82
N PRO A 220 5.74 36.55 -17.22
CA PRO A 220 4.53 37.29 -16.91
C PRO A 220 3.27 36.60 -17.43
N ALA A 221 2.19 36.68 -16.66
CA ALA A 221 0.95 35.97 -16.92
C ALA A 221 -0.29 36.79 -16.55
N GLY A 222 -1.23 36.87 -17.49
CA GLY A 222 -2.49 37.59 -17.31
C GLY A 222 -3.70 36.85 -17.88
N SER A 223 -4.83 37.52 -17.78
CA SER A 223 -6.16 37.13 -18.23
C SER A 223 -6.70 38.23 -19.12
N LEU A 224 -7.28 37.88 -20.26
CA LEU A 224 -7.95 38.76 -21.21
C LEU A 224 -9.46 38.61 -21.08
N SER A 225 -10.21 39.68 -21.34
CA SER A 225 -11.66 39.56 -21.56
C SER A 225 -11.97 38.61 -22.72
N VAL A 226 -13.15 38.00 -22.67
CA VAL A 226 -13.57 36.96 -23.62
C VAL A 226 -13.57 37.49 -25.06
N GLU A 227 -14.06 38.71 -25.22
CA GLU A 227 -14.16 39.43 -26.49
C GLU A 227 -12.80 39.64 -27.13
N HIS A 228 -11.78 39.96 -26.32
CA HIS A 228 -10.40 40.14 -26.77
C HIS A 228 -9.71 38.81 -27.07
N ALA A 229 -9.88 37.77 -26.25
CA ALA A 229 -9.33 36.44 -26.52
C ALA A 229 -9.91 35.84 -27.82
N ASP A 230 -11.24 35.85 -27.99
CA ASP A 230 -11.88 35.37 -29.22
C ASP A 230 -11.61 36.27 -30.44
N MET A 231 -11.33 37.58 -30.23
CA MET A 231 -10.86 38.46 -31.31
C MET A 231 -9.50 38.03 -31.84
N LEU A 232 -8.56 37.65 -30.95
CA LEU A 232 -7.23 37.18 -31.33
C LEU A 232 -7.30 35.82 -32.05
N ASP A 233 -8.12 34.88 -31.58
CA ASP A 233 -8.36 33.61 -32.30
C ASP A 233 -8.93 33.91 -33.72
N ARG A 234 -9.95 34.77 -33.83
CA ARG A 234 -10.49 35.22 -35.13
C ARG A 234 -9.45 35.91 -36.02
N PHE A 235 -8.44 36.61 -35.49
CA PHE A 235 -7.35 37.17 -36.27
C PHE A 235 -6.38 36.07 -36.75
N GLN A 236 -6.03 35.11 -35.89
CA GLN A 236 -5.19 33.96 -36.26
C GLN A 236 -5.83 33.12 -37.36
N GLN A 237 -7.14 32.85 -37.28
CA GLN A 237 -7.91 32.11 -38.30
C GLN A 237 -7.90 32.78 -39.68
N ARG A 238 -7.65 34.09 -39.75
CA ARG A 238 -7.49 34.84 -41.01
C ARG A 238 -6.03 35.00 -41.45
N ASN A 239 -5.09 34.30 -40.80
CA ASN A 239 -3.64 34.41 -40.99
C ASN A 239 -3.13 35.87 -40.88
N GLN A 240 -3.75 36.69 -40.03
CA GLN A 240 -3.33 38.07 -39.83
C GLN A 240 -2.22 38.14 -38.78
N SER A 241 -1.14 38.87 -39.08
CA SER A 241 -0.08 39.13 -38.10
C SER A 241 -0.63 39.87 -36.88
N MET A 242 -0.23 39.42 -35.69
CA MET A 242 -0.64 39.98 -34.41
C MET A 242 0.58 40.25 -33.56
N GLU A 243 0.59 41.42 -32.91
CA GLU A 243 1.67 41.88 -32.05
C GLU A 243 1.07 42.61 -30.84
N ILE A 244 1.45 42.21 -29.63
CA ILE A 244 0.98 42.79 -28.37
C ILE A 244 2.18 43.43 -27.65
N PHE A 245 1.96 44.63 -27.14
CA PHE A 245 2.73 45.20 -26.03
C PHE A 245 2.01 44.88 -24.72
N LEU A 246 2.71 44.25 -23.78
CA LEU A 246 2.26 43.92 -22.43
C LEU A 246 3.15 44.65 -21.41
N TYR A 247 2.54 45.28 -20.41
CA TYR A 247 3.23 45.86 -19.26
C TYR A 247 2.53 45.41 -17.98
N MET A 248 3.31 44.96 -16.99
CA MET A 248 2.86 44.55 -15.66
C MET A 248 3.95 44.87 -14.64
N GLU A 249 3.58 45.38 -13.47
CA GLU A 249 4.49 45.64 -12.35
C GLU A 249 4.51 44.53 -11.28
N ALA A 250 3.70 43.49 -11.47
CA ALA A 250 3.42 42.43 -10.50
C ALA A 250 4.66 41.87 -9.77
N GLN A 251 4.60 41.81 -8.44
CA GLN A 251 5.71 41.38 -7.60
C GLN A 251 5.23 40.61 -6.35
N THR A 252 5.93 39.51 -6.04
CA THR A 252 5.85 38.86 -4.73
C THR A 252 6.83 39.57 -3.78
N LEU A 253 6.30 40.09 -2.68
CA LEU A 253 7.05 40.64 -1.56
C LEU A 253 7.29 39.53 -0.52
N PRO A 254 8.10 39.75 0.54
CA PRO A 254 8.19 38.79 1.63
C PRO A 254 6.84 38.59 2.32
N ASP A 255 6.56 37.34 2.71
CA ASP A 255 5.36 36.93 3.43
C ASP A 255 5.18 37.74 4.73
N VAL A 256 3.93 37.94 5.14
CA VAL A 256 3.55 38.79 6.29
C VAL A 256 2.64 38.05 7.26
N ILE A 257 2.46 38.61 8.46
CA ILE A 257 1.51 38.10 9.44
C ILE A 257 0.12 38.65 9.12
N GLY A 258 -0.80 37.75 8.79
CA GLY A 258 -2.24 37.97 8.75
C GLY A 258 -2.93 37.29 9.93
N TYR A 259 -4.27 37.29 9.94
CA TYR A 259 -5.03 36.69 11.03
C TYR A 259 -6.33 36.03 10.56
N ASN A 260 -6.67 34.89 11.15
CA ASN A 260 -8.06 34.40 11.16
C ASN A 260 -8.81 35.06 12.32
N LEU A 261 -10.14 35.23 12.20
CA LEU A 261 -11.00 35.78 13.26
C LEU A 261 -11.99 34.72 13.74
N VAL A 262 -11.93 34.39 15.04
CA VAL A 262 -12.76 33.39 15.70
C VAL A 262 -13.76 34.08 16.64
N ALA A 263 -14.99 33.61 16.66
CA ALA A 263 -16.02 33.98 17.64
C ALA A 263 -16.94 32.80 17.93
N GLU A 264 -17.57 32.75 19.11
CA GLU A 264 -18.39 31.62 19.54
C GLU A 264 -19.74 32.04 20.13
N VAL A 265 -20.70 31.12 20.08
CA VAL A 265 -21.82 31.01 21.02
C VAL A 265 -21.64 29.69 21.75
N GLN A 266 -21.14 29.76 22.99
CA GLN A 266 -20.82 28.60 23.82
C GLN A 266 -22.05 27.70 24.07
N GLY A 267 -21.84 26.38 23.98
CA GLY A 267 -22.86 25.35 24.20
C GLY A 267 -23.30 25.21 25.66
N SER A 268 -24.54 24.78 25.86
CA SER A 268 -25.18 24.69 27.19
C SER A 268 -24.87 23.42 27.97
N THR A 269 -24.60 22.30 27.30
CA THR A 269 -24.41 20.98 27.94
C THR A 269 -23.21 20.20 27.42
N LEU A 270 -22.80 20.47 26.17
CA LEU A 270 -21.64 19.88 25.50
C LEU A 270 -20.73 21.00 24.95
N PRO A 271 -20.22 21.93 25.78
CA PRO A 271 -19.45 23.09 25.31
C PRO A 271 -18.12 22.72 24.64
N ASP A 272 -17.60 21.51 24.92
CA ASP A 272 -16.42 20.92 24.29
C ASP A 272 -16.66 20.43 22.84
N GLU A 273 -17.91 20.19 22.44
CA GLU A 273 -18.26 19.73 21.09
C GLU A 273 -18.73 20.91 20.23
N THR A 274 -18.34 20.92 18.96
CA THR A 274 -18.40 22.12 18.12
C THR A 274 -19.11 21.88 16.79
N VAL A 275 -19.90 22.86 16.36
CA VAL A 275 -20.37 23.07 14.98
C VAL A 275 -19.66 24.31 14.44
N LEU A 276 -18.97 24.21 13.31
CA LEU A 276 -18.23 25.34 12.72
C LEU A 276 -18.98 25.89 11.51
N VAL A 277 -19.23 27.20 11.49
CA VAL A 277 -19.70 27.98 10.33
C VAL A 277 -18.64 28.98 9.90
N SER A 278 -18.44 29.20 8.61
CA SER A 278 -17.31 29.98 8.11
C SER A 278 -17.50 30.66 6.75
N GLY A 279 -16.49 31.42 6.33
CA GLY A 279 -16.37 32.13 5.06
C GLY A 279 -15.15 33.06 5.10
N HIS A 280 -14.68 33.53 3.95
CA HIS A 280 -13.39 34.24 3.83
C HIS A 280 -13.55 35.75 4.04
N LEU A 281 -12.51 36.40 4.58
CA LEU A 281 -12.47 37.84 4.80
C LEU A 281 -11.59 38.60 3.79
N ASP A 282 -10.89 37.94 2.88
CA ASP A 282 -10.20 38.60 1.78
C ASP A 282 -11.10 38.80 0.53
N SER A 283 -10.46 39.14 -0.59
CA SER A 283 -11.02 39.28 -1.96
C SER A 283 -9.88 39.66 -2.91
N TRP A 284 -9.99 39.43 -4.22
CA TRP A 284 -9.05 40.07 -5.16
C TRP A 284 -9.05 41.59 -5.03
N ASP A 285 -7.88 42.17 -5.28
CA ASP A 285 -7.59 43.61 -5.31
C ASP A 285 -8.37 44.41 -6.39
N VAL A 286 -9.23 43.73 -7.17
CA VAL A 286 -10.02 44.30 -8.26
C VAL A 286 -11.51 44.34 -8.00
N GLY A 287 -12.03 43.54 -7.06
CA GLY A 287 -13.47 43.41 -6.73
C GLY A 287 -13.75 43.76 -5.27
N GLN A 288 -15.01 43.98 -4.90
CA GLN A 288 -15.37 44.28 -3.51
C GLN A 288 -15.48 43.03 -2.61
N GLY A 289 -15.33 41.81 -3.13
CA GLY A 289 -15.54 40.56 -2.39
C GLY A 289 -16.95 40.48 -1.82
N ALA A 290 -17.96 40.82 -2.62
CA ALA A 290 -19.33 41.02 -2.16
C ALA A 290 -20.22 39.79 -2.42
N MET A 291 -20.15 39.20 -3.61
CA MET A 291 -20.76 37.89 -3.92
C MET A 291 -19.84 36.72 -3.61
N ASP A 292 -18.53 36.91 -3.68
CA ASP A 292 -17.52 35.95 -3.22
C ASP A 292 -17.44 36.01 -1.66
N ASP A 293 -16.48 35.32 -1.04
CA ASP A 293 -15.90 35.55 0.31
C ASP A 293 -16.80 36.22 1.38
N GLY A 294 -16.92 37.55 1.28
CA GLY A 294 -17.60 38.40 2.25
C GLY A 294 -19.06 38.03 2.45
N GLY A 295 -19.74 37.52 1.42
CA GLY A 295 -21.10 36.99 1.55
C GLY A 295 -21.17 35.87 2.59
N GLY A 296 -20.29 34.87 2.46
CA GLY A 296 -20.17 33.75 3.39
C GLY A 296 -19.78 34.19 4.80
N ALA A 297 -18.81 35.10 4.91
CA ALA A 297 -18.38 35.63 6.21
C ALA A 297 -19.52 36.36 6.96
N MET A 298 -20.32 37.17 6.26
CA MET A 298 -21.40 37.93 6.89
C MET A 298 -22.59 37.05 7.30
N ILE A 299 -22.93 35.98 6.56
CA ILE A 299 -23.96 35.02 7.04
C ILE A 299 -23.47 34.25 8.26
N SER A 300 -22.19 33.82 8.29
CA SER A 300 -21.61 33.04 9.40
C SER A 300 -21.51 33.84 10.71
N TRP A 301 -21.12 35.12 10.65
CA TRP A 301 -21.26 36.03 11.81
C TRP A 301 -22.72 36.16 12.25
N THR A 302 -23.65 36.33 11.30
CA THR A 302 -25.06 36.55 11.62
C THR A 302 -25.73 35.37 12.33
N VAL A 303 -25.27 34.12 12.11
CA VAL A 303 -25.71 32.95 12.91
C VAL A 303 -25.48 33.19 14.41
N LEU A 304 -24.29 33.66 14.80
CA LEU A 304 -23.98 33.93 16.21
C LEU A 304 -24.83 35.09 16.75
N SER A 305 -24.94 36.19 15.99
CA SER A 305 -25.72 37.36 16.39
C SER A 305 -27.21 37.03 16.61
N LEU A 306 -27.79 36.15 15.77
CA LEU A 306 -29.19 35.70 15.89
C LEU A 306 -29.41 34.88 17.16
N LEU A 307 -28.56 33.88 17.43
CA LEU A 307 -28.69 33.01 18.60
C LEU A 307 -28.45 33.77 19.91
N HIS A 308 -27.47 34.69 19.92
CA HIS A 308 -27.25 35.60 21.04
C HIS A 308 -28.48 36.50 21.28
N ALA A 309 -29.01 37.17 20.24
CA ALA A 309 -30.15 38.09 20.37
C ALA A 309 -31.48 37.39 20.74
N LEU A 310 -31.65 36.12 20.37
CA LEU A 310 -32.76 35.28 20.82
C LEU A 310 -32.55 34.73 22.26
N ASN A 311 -31.35 34.89 22.83
CA ASN A 311 -30.88 34.26 24.06
C ASN A 311 -31.05 32.72 24.04
N ILE A 312 -30.64 32.11 22.92
CA ILE A 312 -30.73 30.66 22.68
C ILE A 312 -29.33 30.05 22.73
N ARG A 313 -29.20 28.96 23.48
CA ARG A 313 -27.98 28.18 23.66
C ARG A 313 -28.28 26.73 23.26
N ALA A 314 -27.69 26.26 22.17
CA ALA A 314 -27.77 24.85 21.77
C ALA A 314 -27.01 23.95 22.76
N LYS A 315 -27.12 22.62 22.64
CA LYS A 315 -26.28 21.68 23.42
C LYS A 315 -24.79 21.91 23.18
N ARG A 316 -24.37 21.97 21.91
CA ARG A 316 -22.98 22.20 21.46
C ARG A 316 -22.63 23.67 21.30
N THR A 317 -21.33 23.96 21.28
CA THR A 317 -20.79 25.28 20.90
C THR A 317 -20.94 25.47 19.38
N ILE A 318 -21.33 26.66 18.97
CA ILE A 318 -21.28 27.08 17.56
C ILE A 318 -20.14 28.09 17.42
N ARG A 319 -19.14 27.75 16.61
CA ARG A 319 -17.97 28.59 16.31
C ARG A 319 -18.14 29.20 14.92
N CYS A 320 -18.05 30.53 14.83
CA CYS A 320 -17.77 31.21 13.59
C CYS A 320 -16.25 31.32 13.46
N VAL A 321 -15.70 30.93 12.31
CA VAL A 321 -14.33 31.30 11.93
C VAL A 321 -14.36 31.99 10.59
N LEU A 322 -13.71 33.14 10.51
CA LEU A 322 -13.55 33.90 9.29
C LEU A 322 -12.11 33.77 8.82
N TRP A 323 -11.95 33.10 7.67
CA TRP A 323 -10.66 32.71 7.09
C TRP A 323 -9.96 33.90 6.43
N SER A 324 -8.63 33.89 6.42
CA SER A 324 -7.82 34.84 5.64
C SER A 324 -7.00 34.10 4.57
N CYS A 325 -6.91 34.70 3.39
CA CYS A 325 -6.08 34.24 2.28
C CYS A 325 -6.61 32.96 1.59
N GLU A 326 -7.92 32.89 1.34
CA GLU A 326 -8.49 31.91 0.38
C GLU A 326 -7.85 32.11 -0.98
N GLU A 327 -7.72 33.38 -1.42
CA GLU A 327 -7.42 33.76 -2.81
C GLU A 327 -6.02 33.33 -3.31
N PHE A 328 -5.20 32.73 -2.44
CA PHE A 328 -3.91 32.12 -2.76
C PHE A 328 -3.83 30.61 -2.49
N GLY A 329 -4.96 29.98 -2.15
CA GLY A 329 -5.16 28.56 -1.86
C GLY A 329 -5.33 28.26 -0.37
N GLY A 330 -6.43 28.73 0.25
CA GLY A 330 -6.89 28.31 1.59
C GLY A 330 -5.91 28.54 2.76
N VAL A 331 -4.95 29.46 2.62
CA VAL A 331 -3.73 29.51 3.46
C VAL A 331 -4.02 29.73 4.96
N GLY A 332 -5.12 30.41 5.27
CA GLY A 332 -5.60 30.63 6.64
C GLY A 332 -6.27 29.40 7.26
N ALA A 333 -7.13 28.69 6.52
CA ALA A 333 -7.77 27.48 7.03
C ALA A 333 -6.81 26.29 7.13
N ASP A 334 -5.84 26.17 6.22
CA ASP A 334 -4.76 25.16 6.30
C ASP A 334 -3.98 25.30 7.63
N GLN A 335 -3.57 26.53 7.98
CA GLN A 335 -2.86 26.80 9.24
C GLN A 335 -3.74 26.65 10.49
N TYR A 336 -5.03 27.00 10.41
CA TYR A 336 -5.98 26.75 11.49
C TYR A 336 -6.28 25.25 11.66
N PHE A 337 -6.35 24.47 10.58
CA PHE A 337 -6.45 23.01 10.65
C PHE A 337 -5.22 22.41 11.33
N ASP A 338 -4.00 22.82 10.95
CA ASP A 338 -2.76 22.36 11.58
C ASP A 338 -2.70 22.72 13.08
N ALA A 339 -3.28 23.85 13.50
CA ALA A 339 -3.40 24.24 14.91
C ALA A 339 -4.48 23.45 15.66
N HIS A 340 -5.61 23.14 15.01
CA HIS A 340 -6.80 22.54 15.63
C HIS A 340 -7.07 21.07 15.23
N GLU A 341 -6.13 20.34 14.62
CA GLU A 341 -6.25 18.89 14.26
C GLU A 341 -6.80 18.06 15.44
N SER A 342 -6.38 18.40 16.66
CA SER A 342 -6.81 17.71 17.89
C SER A 342 -8.29 17.87 18.25
N GLU A 343 -9.02 18.80 17.64
CA GLU A 343 -10.46 19.01 17.80
C GLU A 343 -11.31 18.18 16.83
N VAL A 344 -10.74 17.59 15.77
CA VAL A 344 -11.44 16.69 14.82
C VAL A 344 -12.33 15.64 15.51
N PRO A 345 -11.92 14.98 16.63
CA PRO A 345 -12.78 14.05 17.36
C PRO A 345 -14.06 14.65 17.94
N LYS A 346 -14.12 15.98 18.15
CA LYS A 346 -15.23 16.70 18.82
C LYS A 346 -16.15 17.50 17.88
N MET A 347 -15.82 17.65 16.60
CA MET A 347 -16.59 18.48 15.65
C MET A 347 -17.73 17.72 14.96
N SER A 348 -18.95 18.25 14.98
CA SER A 348 -20.12 17.58 14.38
C SER A 348 -20.18 17.75 12.86
N ILE A 349 -19.86 18.96 12.39
CA ILE A 349 -19.83 19.37 10.98
C ILE A 349 -18.92 20.60 10.85
N VAL A 350 -18.34 20.80 9.66
CA VAL A 350 -17.70 22.05 9.25
C VAL A 350 -18.47 22.60 8.05
N MET A 351 -18.78 23.90 8.05
CA MET A 351 -19.66 24.53 7.06
C MET A 351 -19.04 25.83 6.53
N GLU A 352 -19.06 26.03 5.21
CA GLU A 352 -18.54 27.23 4.51
C GLU A 352 -19.53 27.74 3.45
N SER A 353 -19.37 28.99 3.00
CA SER A 353 -20.21 29.55 1.94
C SER A 353 -19.38 30.35 0.93
N ASP A 354 -18.46 29.65 0.27
CA ASP A 354 -17.63 30.13 -0.85
C ASP A 354 -18.48 30.68 -2.01
N LEU A 355 -19.35 29.83 -2.60
CA LEU A 355 -20.17 30.13 -3.78
C LEU A 355 -21.37 31.08 -3.49
N GLY A 356 -21.10 32.15 -2.75
CA GLY A 356 -21.93 33.32 -2.53
C GLY A 356 -23.20 33.14 -1.72
N VAL A 357 -24.06 34.16 -1.82
CA VAL A 357 -25.28 34.34 -1.00
C VAL A 357 -26.46 34.81 -1.85
N PHE A 358 -26.66 34.13 -2.99
CA PHE A 358 -27.84 34.30 -3.84
C PHE A 358 -29.06 33.58 -3.24
N HIS A 359 -30.16 33.48 -3.99
CA HIS A 359 -31.38 32.82 -3.53
C HIS A 359 -31.11 31.36 -3.12
N PRO A 360 -31.28 31.00 -1.84
CA PRO A 360 -30.87 29.70 -1.35
C PRO A 360 -31.93 28.64 -1.69
N GLN A 361 -31.46 27.51 -2.19
CA GLN A 361 -32.26 26.33 -2.48
C GLN A 361 -32.15 25.26 -1.39
N GLY A 362 -31.11 25.32 -0.55
CA GLY A 362 -30.91 24.45 0.60
C GLY A 362 -29.42 24.25 0.93
N LEU A 363 -28.97 23.00 0.98
CA LEU A 363 -27.59 22.64 1.38
C LEU A 363 -26.95 21.62 0.43
N GLN A 364 -25.66 21.78 0.16
CA GLN A 364 -24.80 20.72 -0.36
C GLN A 364 -24.16 20.01 0.83
N PHE A 365 -24.26 18.67 0.93
CA PHE A 365 -23.78 17.93 2.10
C PHE A 365 -22.85 16.75 1.73
N GLN A 366 -21.66 16.73 2.34
CA GLN A 366 -20.65 15.70 2.15
C GLN A 366 -20.41 14.93 3.45
N GLY A 367 -21.01 13.75 3.57
CA GLY A 367 -20.86 12.89 4.74
C GLY A 367 -21.31 11.45 4.49
N LYS A 368 -21.62 10.74 5.58
CA LYS A 368 -22.22 9.39 5.50
C LYS A 368 -23.69 9.45 5.06
N PRO A 369 -24.24 8.40 4.43
CA PRO A 369 -25.67 8.30 4.12
C PRO A 369 -26.57 8.45 5.35
N GLU A 370 -26.16 7.93 6.50
CA GLU A 370 -26.88 8.05 7.77
C GLU A 370 -26.88 9.50 8.29
N ALA A 371 -25.81 10.27 8.03
CA ALA A 371 -25.76 11.70 8.32
C ALA A 371 -26.62 12.50 7.33
N GLN A 372 -26.59 12.13 6.04
CA GLN A 372 -27.40 12.78 5.00
C GLN A 372 -28.90 12.67 5.31
N GLN A 373 -29.38 11.52 5.82
CA GLN A 373 -30.78 11.35 6.25
C GLN A 373 -31.19 12.26 7.42
N ILE A 374 -30.23 12.65 8.28
CA ILE A 374 -30.44 13.65 9.34
C ILE A 374 -30.55 15.05 8.72
N ILE A 375 -29.65 15.40 7.78
CA ILE A 375 -29.69 16.69 7.06
C ILE A 375 -30.98 16.83 6.24
N GLU A 376 -31.41 15.79 5.52
CA GLU A 376 -32.70 15.70 4.80
C GLU A 376 -33.91 15.74 5.75
N THR A 377 -33.73 15.57 7.05
CA THR A 377 -34.78 15.73 8.06
C THR A 377 -34.79 17.15 8.65
N ILE A 378 -33.62 17.76 8.83
CA ILE A 378 -33.47 19.17 9.19
C ILE A 378 -33.99 20.08 8.05
N SER A 379 -33.71 19.76 6.79
CA SER A 379 -34.12 20.59 5.63
C SER A 379 -35.63 20.83 5.54
N LYS A 380 -36.44 19.93 6.12
CA LYS A 380 -37.91 20.06 6.20
C LYS A 380 -38.34 21.26 7.05
N GLN A 381 -37.50 21.73 7.97
CA GLN A 381 -37.73 22.97 8.76
C GLN A 381 -37.67 24.23 7.88
N LEU A 382 -37.05 24.16 6.69
CA LEU A 382 -36.93 25.27 5.73
C LEU A 382 -38.09 25.36 4.73
N THR A 383 -39.15 24.56 4.92
CA THR A 383 -40.31 24.50 4.00
C THR A 383 -41.01 25.86 3.86
N SER A 384 -41.01 26.68 4.91
CA SER A 384 -41.59 28.03 4.94
C SER A 384 -40.92 29.01 3.97
N ILE A 385 -39.66 28.76 3.60
CA ILE A 385 -38.88 29.57 2.65
C ILE A 385 -38.44 28.80 1.39
N ASN A 386 -39.00 27.60 1.15
CA ASN A 386 -38.75 26.77 -0.03
C ASN A 386 -37.28 26.30 -0.22
N ALA A 387 -36.41 26.45 0.78
CA ALA A 387 -34.98 26.10 0.72
C ALA A 387 -34.69 24.68 1.26
N THR A 388 -35.46 23.68 0.80
CA THR A 388 -35.49 22.33 1.40
C THR A 388 -34.57 21.31 0.72
N GLN A 389 -33.87 21.68 -0.36
CA GLN A 389 -33.05 20.75 -1.14
C GLN A 389 -31.80 20.33 -0.37
N VAL A 390 -31.44 19.05 -0.46
CA VAL A 390 -30.16 18.50 0.00
C VAL A 390 -29.56 17.74 -1.16
N VAL A 391 -28.34 18.10 -1.56
CA VAL A 391 -27.63 17.47 -2.69
C VAL A 391 -26.25 16.99 -2.26
N SER A 392 -25.72 15.98 -2.94
CA SER A 392 -24.34 15.54 -2.77
C SER A 392 -23.37 16.52 -3.45
N GLY A 393 -22.31 16.87 -2.72
CA GLY A 393 -21.52 18.10 -2.87
C GLY A 393 -21.25 18.64 -1.46
N GLY A 394 -20.71 19.84 -1.27
CA GLY A 394 -20.54 20.41 0.08
C GLY A 394 -19.15 20.26 0.69
N GLY A 395 -18.14 20.59 -0.11
CA GLY A 395 -16.76 20.85 0.29
C GLY A 395 -16.18 21.92 -0.64
N GLY A 396 -15.04 22.48 -0.24
CA GLY A 396 -14.38 23.67 -0.79
C GLY A 396 -13.05 23.87 -0.07
N GLU A 397 -12.22 24.81 -0.53
CA GLU A 397 -10.77 24.79 -0.27
C GLU A 397 -10.43 24.87 1.23
N ASP A 398 -11.17 25.66 2.01
CA ASP A 398 -10.94 25.87 3.45
C ASP A 398 -11.48 24.75 4.37
N ILE A 399 -12.59 24.05 4.02
CA ILE A 399 -13.07 22.91 4.82
C ILE A 399 -12.55 21.54 4.37
N ASP A 400 -11.94 21.43 3.19
CA ASP A 400 -11.46 20.15 2.66
C ASP A 400 -10.48 19.41 3.59
N PRO A 401 -9.53 20.07 4.30
CA PRO A 401 -8.69 19.42 5.31
C PRO A 401 -9.48 18.66 6.39
N TRP A 402 -10.59 19.24 6.86
CA TRP A 402 -11.48 18.63 7.85
C TRP A 402 -12.28 17.45 7.29
N VAL A 403 -12.73 17.57 6.04
CA VAL A 403 -13.52 16.54 5.34
C VAL A 403 -12.65 15.35 4.89
N GLN A 404 -11.37 15.59 4.63
CA GLN A 404 -10.35 14.55 4.42
C GLN A 404 -10.08 13.77 5.71
N HIS A 405 -10.14 14.41 6.89
CA HIS A 405 -10.01 13.77 8.20
C HIS A 405 -11.33 13.23 8.79
N GLY A 406 -12.41 13.22 7.99
CA GLY A 406 -13.63 12.44 8.27
C GLY A 406 -14.75 13.20 8.98
N VAL A 407 -14.58 14.49 9.27
CA VAL A 407 -15.68 15.37 9.69
C VAL A 407 -16.63 15.56 8.50
N PRO A 408 -17.96 15.56 8.68
CA PRO A 408 -18.88 15.94 7.62
C PRO A 408 -18.66 17.40 7.19
N GLY A 409 -18.73 17.66 5.88
CA GLY A 409 -18.69 18.99 5.27
C GLY A 409 -20.06 19.41 4.76
N ALA A 410 -20.29 20.71 4.67
CA ALA A 410 -21.40 21.27 3.91
C ALA A 410 -21.10 22.67 3.37
N SER A 411 -21.71 22.99 2.22
CA SER A 411 -21.74 24.35 1.70
C SER A 411 -23.15 24.76 1.27
N LEU A 412 -23.38 26.07 1.18
CA LEU A 412 -24.69 26.62 0.84
C LEU A 412 -25.08 26.28 -0.61
N LEU A 413 -26.32 25.81 -0.83
CA LEU A 413 -26.84 25.54 -2.17
C LEU A 413 -27.69 26.73 -2.63
N ASN A 414 -27.23 27.41 -3.68
CA ASN A 414 -27.80 28.67 -4.19
C ASN A 414 -28.14 28.59 -5.69
N ASP A 415 -29.01 29.48 -6.17
CA ASP A 415 -29.27 29.70 -7.60
C ASP A 415 -28.15 30.50 -8.29
N ASN A 416 -26.96 29.89 -8.39
CA ASN A 416 -25.72 30.52 -8.84
C ASN A 416 -25.59 30.71 -10.37
N TRP A 417 -26.70 31.05 -11.06
CA TRP A 417 -26.75 31.13 -12.52
C TRP A 417 -25.84 32.21 -13.14
N ASP A 418 -25.41 33.21 -12.36
CA ASP A 418 -24.61 34.35 -12.84
C ASP A 418 -23.29 34.61 -12.08
N TYR A 419 -22.93 33.76 -11.09
CA TYR A 419 -21.73 33.92 -10.24
C TYR A 419 -20.45 34.18 -11.08
N PHE A 420 -20.16 33.25 -11.98
CA PHE A 420 -19.02 33.33 -12.92
C PHE A 420 -19.15 34.42 -14.01
N ALA A 421 -20.02 35.42 -13.88
CA ALA A 421 -20.01 36.63 -14.70
C ALA A 421 -19.34 37.82 -13.97
N TYR A 422 -19.14 37.74 -12.66
CA TYR A 422 -18.63 38.84 -11.82
C TYR A 422 -17.52 38.42 -10.85
N HIS A 423 -17.58 37.19 -10.31
CA HIS A 423 -16.57 36.58 -9.42
C HIS A 423 -15.13 36.84 -9.91
N HIS A 424 -14.21 37.18 -9.00
CA HIS A 424 -12.83 37.57 -9.32
C HIS A 424 -12.71 38.70 -10.35
N SER A 425 -13.63 39.67 -10.38
CA SER A 425 -13.60 40.80 -11.33
C SER A 425 -14.14 42.10 -10.74
N LYS A 426 -13.98 43.20 -11.49
CA LYS A 426 -14.49 44.54 -11.11
C LYS A 426 -16.01 44.66 -11.09
N GLY A 427 -16.72 43.61 -11.50
CA GLY A 427 -18.18 43.55 -11.45
C GLY A 427 -18.72 43.09 -10.09
N ASP A 428 -17.91 42.37 -9.31
CA ASP A 428 -18.28 41.95 -7.96
C ASP A 428 -18.37 43.16 -7.03
N THR A 429 -19.61 43.55 -6.74
CA THR A 429 -20.04 44.74 -6.01
C THR A 429 -21.43 44.51 -5.44
N MET A 430 -21.87 45.28 -4.45
CA MET A 430 -23.21 45.12 -3.83
C MET A 430 -24.39 45.10 -4.81
N ASN A 431 -24.25 45.67 -6.02
CA ASN A 431 -25.29 45.72 -7.06
C ASN A 431 -25.72 44.33 -7.59
N VAL A 432 -24.93 43.29 -7.35
CA VAL A 432 -25.22 41.91 -7.81
C VAL A 432 -26.08 41.12 -6.82
N LEU A 433 -26.23 41.61 -5.59
CA LEU A 433 -26.97 40.96 -4.51
C LEU A 433 -28.26 41.72 -4.18
N ASN A 434 -29.19 41.02 -3.55
CA ASN A 434 -30.46 41.56 -3.07
C ASN A 434 -30.64 41.21 -1.59
N SER A 435 -31.05 42.18 -0.77
CA SER A 435 -31.18 42.01 0.68
C SER A 435 -32.03 40.80 1.07
N THR A 436 -33.14 40.54 0.36
CA THR A 436 -34.01 39.40 0.68
C THR A 436 -33.28 38.06 0.56
N ASP A 437 -32.40 37.91 -0.44
CA ASP A 437 -31.73 36.64 -0.71
C ASP A 437 -30.57 36.40 0.26
N VAL A 438 -29.83 37.46 0.63
CA VAL A 438 -28.81 37.42 1.69
C VAL A 438 -29.44 37.15 3.07
N ASP A 439 -30.61 37.72 3.34
CA ASP A 439 -31.38 37.43 4.56
C ASP A 439 -31.85 35.96 4.56
N LEU A 440 -32.37 35.45 3.44
CA LEU A 440 -32.76 34.03 3.32
C LEU A 440 -31.57 33.08 3.49
N ALA A 441 -30.41 33.41 2.92
CA ALA A 441 -29.17 32.64 3.09
C ALA A 441 -28.76 32.56 4.57
N ALA A 442 -28.79 33.68 5.29
CA ALA A 442 -28.53 33.73 6.73
C ALA A 442 -29.52 32.86 7.55
N ALA A 443 -30.81 32.85 7.16
CA ALA A 443 -31.82 32.01 7.81
C ALA A 443 -31.57 30.50 7.59
N VAL A 444 -31.23 30.07 6.37
CA VAL A 444 -30.85 28.68 6.05
C VAL A 444 -29.63 28.27 6.87
N TRP A 445 -28.59 29.12 6.89
CA TRP A 445 -27.35 28.89 7.61
C TRP A 445 -27.56 28.72 9.13
N ALA A 446 -28.34 29.63 9.73
CA ALA A 446 -28.65 29.60 11.15
C ALA A 446 -29.48 28.38 11.57
N VAL A 447 -30.44 27.94 10.75
CA VAL A 447 -31.26 26.75 11.03
C VAL A 447 -30.43 25.47 11.00
N TYR A 448 -29.57 25.27 9.98
CA TYR A 448 -28.69 24.09 9.96
C TYR A 448 -27.69 24.10 11.12
N ALA A 449 -27.02 25.23 11.37
CA ALA A 449 -26.05 25.35 12.46
C ALA A 449 -26.68 25.04 13.83
N PHE A 450 -27.86 25.63 14.12
CA PHE A 450 -28.60 25.39 15.36
C PHE A 450 -29.08 23.94 15.47
N SER A 451 -29.79 23.43 14.46
CA SER A 451 -30.40 22.08 14.53
C SER A 451 -29.36 20.96 14.57
N ILE A 452 -28.16 21.15 14.03
CA ILE A 452 -27.04 20.20 14.18
C ILE A 452 -26.36 20.33 15.54
N ALA A 453 -26.22 21.56 16.07
CA ALA A 453 -25.65 21.80 17.40
C ALA A 453 -26.54 21.26 18.54
N ASP A 454 -27.86 21.18 18.32
CA ASP A 454 -28.83 20.70 19.30
C ASP A 454 -29.18 19.20 19.20
N LEU A 455 -28.53 18.43 18.31
CA LEU A 455 -28.65 16.96 18.31
C LEU A 455 -28.14 16.35 19.62
N ASP A 456 -28.61 15.16 20.00
CA ASP A 456 -28.05 14.45 21.16
C ASP A 456 -26.63 13.94 20.90
N ASN A 457 -26.34 13.52 19.66
CA ASN A 457 -25.06 12.95 19.25
C ASN A 457 -24.46 13.76 18.09
N LEU A 458 -23.14 13.68 17.94
CA LEU A 458 -22.40 14.14 16.75
C LEU A 458 -22.93 13.41 15.49
N LEU A 459 -22.87 14.07 14.32
CA LEU A 459 -23.28 13.44 13.07
C LEU A 459 -22.44 12.18 12.76
N PRO A 460 -23.03 11.13 12.15
CA PRO A 460 -22.30 9.94 11.71
C PRO A 460 -21.10 10.27 10.81
N ARG A 461 -19.89 10.19 11.37
CA ARG A 461 -18.67 10.58 10.67
C ARG A 461 -18.28 9.60 9.57
N LYS A 462 -17.62 10.16 8.56
CA LYS A 462 -16.87 9.43 7.54
C LYS A 462 -15.57 8.93 8.19
N ASN A 463 -15.66 7.83 8.96
CA ASN A 463 -14.47 7.00 9.14
C ASN A 463 -13.85 6.77 7.76
N ASP A 464 -12.53 6.86 7.66
CA ASP A 464 -11.81 6.39 6.48
C ASP A 464 -12.40 5.05 6.06
N GLY A 465 -12.79 4.91 4.78
CA GLY A 465 -13.30 3.64 4.25
C GLY A 465 -12.31 2.48 4.46
N LYS A 466 -11.06 2.78 4.83
CA LYS A 466 -10.10 1.87 5.43
C LYS A 466 -10.68 1.07 6.61
N SER A 467 -11.37 1.65 7.60
CA SER A 467 -11.82 0.88 8.78
C SER A 467 -12.91 -0.14 8.44
N GLU A 468 -13.82 0.21 7.53
CA GLU A 468 -14.86 -0.70 7.05
C GLU A 468 -14.28 -1.76 6.09
N LYS A 469 -13.28 -1.40 5.27
CA LYS A 469 -12.55 -2.35 4.40
C LYS A 469 -11.56 -3.23 5.17
N GLN A 470 -11.01 -2.76 6.29
CA GLN A 470 -10.16 -3.51 7.22
C GLN A 470 -10.97 -4.59 7.93
N ASN A 471 -12.16 -4.25 8.41
CA ASN A 471 -13.07 -5.15 9.11
C ASN A 471 -14.03 -5.92 8.18
N ARG A 472 -13.86 -5.85 6.85
CA ARG A 472 -14.71 -6.57 5.90
C ARG A 472 -14.47 -8.08 5.96
N ILE A 473 -15.54 -8.85 5.77
CA ILE A 473 -15.43 -10.27 5.43
C ILE A 473 -14.92 -10.35 3.98
N ARG A 474 -13.81 -11.05 3.78
CA ARG A 474 -13.08 -11.17 2.51
C ARG A 474 -13.32 -12.50 1.81
N ALA A 475 -13.59 -13.55 2.57
CA ALA A 475 -13.99 -14.86 2.04
C ALA A 475 -15.04 -15.53 2.92
N LYS A 476 -15.86 -16.39 2.31
CA LYS A 476 -16.90 -17.20 2.96
C LYS A 476 -16.96 -18.59 2.36
N LEU A 477 -17.60 -19.51 3.08
CA LEU A 477 -18.05 -20.80 2.54
C LEU A 477 -18.97 -20.57 1.32
N THR A 478 -18.97 -21.50 0.36
CA THR A 478 -19.97 -21.50 -0.72
C THR A 478 -21.34 -22.02 -0.28
N ASP A 479 -21.38 -22.77 0.83
CA ASP A 479 -22.61 -23.16 1.52
C ASP A 479 -22.36 -23.04 3.04
N ASP A 480 -23.02 -22.07 3.69
CA ASP A 480 -22.92 -21.83 5.13
C ASP A 480 -23.44 -23.02 5.97
N ASN A 481 -24.15 -23.99 5.38
CA ASN A 481 -24.67 -25.19 6.05
C ASN A 481 -23.70 -26.39 5.99
N ASP A 482 -22.77 -26.42 5.02
CA ASP A 482 -21.70 -27.43 4.93
C ASP A 482 -20.38 -26.82 5.43
N PRO A 483 -19.95 -27.07 6.68
CA PRO A 483 -18.68 -26.58 7.22
C PRO A 483 -17.45 -27.24 6.56
N SER A 484 -17.65 -28.23 5.69
CA SER A 484 -16.61 -28.75 4.81
C SER A 484 -16.57 -28.09 3.44
N SER A 485 -17.52 -27.22 3.08
CA SER A 485 -17.59 -26.60 1.74
C SER A 485 -16.40 -25.65 1.49
N PRO A 486 -16.03 -25.37 0.23
CA PRO A 486 -14.88 -24.52 -0.05
C PRO A 486 -15.16 -23.05 0.31
N TYR A 487 -14.13 -22.39 0.83
CA TYR A 487 -14.07 -20.94 0.96
C TYR A 487 -13.71 -20.30 -0.39
N ARG A 488 -14.48 -19.29 -0.78
CA ARG A 488 -14.21 -18.39 -1.93
C ARG A 488 -14.15 -16.95 -1.45
N ALA A 489 -13.39 -16.12 -2.18
CA ALA A 489 -13.41 -14.68 -2.01
C ALA A 489 -14.82 -14.13 -2.29
N VAL A 490 -15.28 -13.13 -1.53
CA VAL A 490 -16.65 -12.61 -1.61
C VAL A 490 -16.98 -12.02 -2.98
N GLU A 491 -15.97 -11.61 -3.73
CA GLU A 491 -16.07 -11.09 -5.10
C GLU A 491 -16.36 -12.17 -6.17
N VAL A 492 -16.30 -13.47 -5.82
CA VAL A 492 -16.45 -14.62 -6.75
C VAL A 492 -17.16 -15.84 -6.14
N LEU A 493 -18.11 -15.62 -5.22
CA LEU A 493 -18.83 -16.74 -4.56
C LEU A 493 -19.49 -17.70 -5.57
N ASP A 494 -20.10 -17.19 -6.64
CA ASP A 494 -20.74 -18.02 -7.68
C ASP A 494 -19.73 -18.71 -8.62
N GLN A 495 -18.75 -17.95 -9.15
CA GLN A 495 -17.85 -18.41 -10.20
C GLN A 495 -16.45 -17.77 -10.13
N LEU A 496 -15.41 -18.62 -10.13
CA LEU A 496 -14.00 -18.22 -10.12
C LEU A 496 -13.55 -17.53 -11.42
N GLN A 497 -12.77 -16.46 -11.28
CA GLN A 497 -12.18 -15.70 -12.39
C GLN A 497 -10.84 -16.32 -12.84
N THR A 498 -10.83 -16.89 -14.05
CA THR A 498 -9.71 -17.75 -14.52
C THR A 498 -8.99 -17.21 -15.76
N GLN A 499 -9.27 -15.96 -16.17
CA GLN A 499 -8.68 -15.32 -17.35
C GLN A 499 -8.37 -13.84 -17.11
N LEU A 500 -7.17 -13.41 -17.47
CA LEU A 500 -6.68 -12.03 -17.32
C LEU A 500 -7.54 -11.00 -18.09
N GLU A 501 -7.98 -11.41 -19.28
CA GLU A 501 -8.86 -10.74 -20.23
C GLU A 501 -9.50 -11.78 -21.17
N LYS A 502 -10.65 -11.49 -21.79
CA LYS A 502 -11.40 -12.38 -22.70
C LYS A 502 -10.64 -12.92 -23.93
N LYS A 503 -9.40 -12.47 -24.18
CA LYS A 503 -8.54 -12.89 -25.32
C LYS A 503 -7.21 -13.52 -24.88
N VAL A 504 -6.95 -13.63 -23.58
CA VAL A 504 -5.69 -14.21 -23.06
C VAL A 504 -6.01 -15.59 -22.49
N HIS A 505 -5.69 -16.61 -23.28
CA HIS A 505 -5.89 -18.03 -22.91
C HIS A 505 -4.58 -18.81 -22.80
N THR A 506 -3.50 -18.31 -23.41
CA THR A 506 -2.15 -18.89 -23.33
C THR A 506 -1.08 -17.80 -23.19
N LEU A 507 0.08 -18.20 -22.67
CA LEU A 507 1.23 -17.30 -22.48
C LEU A 507 1.84 -16.85 -23.82
N ALA A 508 1.64 -17.63 -24.89
CA ALA A 508 2.08 -17.35 -26.25
C ALA A 508 1.56 -16.00 -26.80
N VAL A 509 0.38 -15.56 -26.34
CA VAL A 509 -0.29 -14.33 -26.80
C VAL A 509 0.27 -13.08 -26.11
N ILE A 510 0.96 -13.22 -24.97
CA ILE A 510 1.39 -12.08 -24.16
C ILE A 510 2.38 -11.16 -24.92
N PRO A 511 3.44 -11.64 -25.59
CA PRO A 511 4.34 -10.77 -26.36
C PRO A 511 3.62 -10.00 -27.48
N ASP A 512 2.78 -10.69 -28.27
CA ASP A 512 2.00 -10.09 -29.37
C ASP A 512 1.03 -9.00 -28.89
N LEU A 513 0.59 -9.07 -27.63
CA LEU A 513 -0.32 -8.14 -26.98
C LEU A 513 0.45 -6.97 -26.34
N CYS A 514 1.59 -7.23 -25.70
CA CYS A 514 2.46 -6.19 -25.15
C CYS A 514 3.05 -5.32 -26.25
N LEU A 515 3.49 -5.91 -27.37
CA LEU A 515 3.97 -5.18 -28.54
C LEU A 515 2.91 -4.24 -29.13
N LYS A 516 1.61 -4.57 -29.01
CA LYS A 516 0.51 -3.72 -29.49
C LYS A 516 0.12 -2.61 -28.51
N ARG A 517 0.50 -2.72 -27.24
CA ARG A 517 0.15 -1.76 -26.17
C ARG A 517 1.29 -0.83 -25.79
N TYR A 518 2.52 -1.35 -25.76
CA TYR A 518 3.65 -0.77 -25.05
C TYR A 518 4.94 -0.73 -25.88
N ALA A 519 4.87 -0.88 -27.22
CA ALA A 519 6.02 -1.10 -28.11
C ALA A 519 7.29 -0.33 -27.75
N ASP A 520 7.17 0.99 -27.56
CA ASP A 520 8.30 1.90 -27.36
C ASP A 520 8.52 2.27 -25.88
N LYS A 521 7.80 1.63 -24.95
CA LYS A 521 8.04 1.71 -23.49
C LYS A 521 9.20 0.76 -23.14
N GLU A 522 10.03 1.17 -22.19
CA GLU A 522 11.07 0.31 -21.61
C GLU A 522 10.46 -0.88 -20.85
N THR A 523 11.12 -2.03 -20.87
CA THR A 523 10.68 -3.27 -20.21
C THR A 523 11.75 -3.91 -19.33
N MET A 524 12.90 -4.30 -19.89
CA MET A 524 13.88 -5.16 -19.21
C MET A 524 15.21 -4.43 -19.03
N GLY A 525 15.59 -4.16 -17.77
CA GLY A 525 16.82 -3.48 -17.39
C GLY A 525 17.89 -4.44 -16.87
N ILE A 526 19.03 -4.50 -17.55
CA ILE A 526 20.22 -5.23 -17.07
C ILE A 526 21.22 -4.21 -16.50
N ARG A 527 21.84 -4.50 -15.36
CA ARG A 527 22.92 -3.67 -14.81
C ARG A 527 24.27 -4.02 -15.46
N GLU A 528 25.02 -3.02 -15.88
CA GLU A 528 26.33 -3.24 -16.51
C GLU A 528 27.39 -3.67 -15.48
N ILE A 529 28.08 -4.79 -15.74
CA ILE A 529 29.28 -5.18 -14.98
C ILE A 529 30.50 -4.60 -15.69
N LEU A 530 31.17 -3.65 -15.03
CA LEU A 530 32.33 -2.95 -15.57
C LEU A 530 33.61 -3.76 -15.40
N ASP A 531 33.80 -4.37 -14.24
CA ASP A 531 34.99 -5.17 -13.88
C ASP A 531 34.69 -6.19 -12.76
N VAL A 532 35.59 -7.16 -12.55
CA VAL A 532 35.50 -8.18 -11.49
C VAL A 532 36.85 -8.39 -10.81
N GLU A 533 36.90 -8.15 -9.50
CA GLU A 533 38.06 -8.42 -8.65
C GLU A 533 37.88 -9.74 -7.87
N GLU A 534 38.99 -10.41 -7.55
CA GLU A 534 39.00 -11.64 -6.74
C GLU A 534 39.58 -11.35 -5.34
N GLU A 535 38.71 -11.30 -4.32
CA GLU A 535 39.08 -11.06 -2.93
C GLU A 535 39.30 -12.40 -2.20
N LYS A 536 40.55 -12.66 -1.78
CA LYS A 536 40.90 -13.84 -0.97
C LYS A 536 40.59 -13.60 0.51
N GLN A 537 39.64 -14.36 1.04
CA GLN A 537 39.29 -14.36 2.46
C GLN A 537 40.32 -15.12 3.31
N ARG A 538 40.30 -14.88 4.63
CA ARG A 538 41.27 -15.47 5.58
C ARG A 538 41.19 -16.99 5.72
N ASN A 539 40.09 -17.60 5.27
CA ASN A 539 39.90 -19.05 5.18
C ASN A 539 40.42 -19.66 3.86
N GLY A 540 40.88 -18.84 2.91
CA GLY A 540 41.39 -19.27 1.60
C GLY A 540 40.35 -19.21 0.46
N GLU A 541 39.09 -18.92 0.75
CA GLU A 541 38.04 -18.77 -0.27
C GLU A 541 38.26 -17.53 -1.13
N ILE A 542 37.86 -17.60 -2.40
CA ILE A 542 37.97 -16.51 -3.38
C ILE A 542 36.56 -15.97 -3.66
N TYR A 543 36.27 -14.77 -3.17
CA TYR A 543 35.01 -14.08 -3.44
C TYR A 543 35.17 -13.15 -4.64
N LYS A 544 34.31 -13.31 -5.65
CA LYS A 544 34.22 -12.37 -6.78
C LYS A 544 33.52 -11.09 -6.33
N LYS A 545 34.15 -9.95 -6.57
CA LYS A 545 33.66 -8.60 -6.29
C LYS A 545 33.39 -7.86 -7.59
N PHE A 546 32.13 -7.56 -7.85
CA PHE A 546 31.71 -6.85 -9.05
C PHE A 546 31.84 -5.33 -8.87
N ILE A 547 32.38 -4.68 -9.89
CA ILE A 547 32.29 -3.23 -10.08
C ILE A 547 31.13 -2.99 -11.05
N LEU A 548 30.05 -2.39 -10.54
CA LEU A 548 28.75 -2.33 -11.21
C LEU A 548 28.43 -0.90 -11.65
N GLY A 549 28.09 -0.72 -12.92
CA GLY A 549 27.67 0.54 -13.51
C GLY A 549 26.16 0.78 -13.40
N GLU A 550 25.62 1.49 -14.38
CA GLU A 550 24.20 1.85 -14.48
C GLU A 550 23.35 0.72 -15.10
N TYR A 551 22.03 0.87 -14.99
CA TYR A 551 21.05 0.03 -15.68
C TYR A 551 20.88 0.44 -17.15
N LYS A 552 20.76 -0.54 -18.04
CA LYS A 552 20.44 -0.37 -19.45
C LYS A 552 19.16 -1.14 -19.76
N PHE A 553 18.12 -0.42 -20.18
CA PHE A 553 16.80 -0.97 -20.50
C PHE A 553 16.65 -1.24 -22.00
N THR A 554 15.95 -2.31 -22.34
CA THR A 554 15.39 -2.54 -23.69
C THR A 554 13.92 -2.12 -23.74
N THR A 555 13.42 -1.84 -24.94
CA THR A 555 12.00 -1.59 -25.23
C THR A 555 11.22 -2.89 -25.43
N TYR A 556 9.88 -2.85 -25.29
CA TYR A 556 9.03 -3.99 -25.68
C TYR A 556 9.22 -4.39 -27.14
N ARG A 557 9.48 -3.44 -28.04
CA ARG A 557 9.79 -3.67 -29.46
C ARG A 557 11.05 -4.52 -29.66
N GLU A 558 12.13 -4.18 -28.95
CA GLU A 558 13.37 -4.96 -28.97
C GLU A 558 13.18 -6.33 -28.32
N ALA A 559 12.56 -6.37 -27.14
CA ALA A 559 12.26 -7.63 -26.43
C ALA A 559 11.46 -8.62 -27.31
N CYS A 560 10.42 -8.15 -28.00
CA CYS A 560 9.64 -8.98 -28.93
C CYS A 560 10.44 -9.41 -30.17
N ALA A 561 11.36 -8.57 -30.67
CA ALA A 561 12.26 -8.95 -31.76
C ALA A 561 13.32 -9.99 -31.33
N HIS A 562 13.75 -9.97 -30.07
CA HIS A 562 14.55 -11.04 -29.48
C HIS A 562 13.72 -12.34 -29.33
N ILE A 563 12.48 -12.28 -28.85
CA ILE A 563 11.58 -13.44 -28.72
C ILE A 563 11.37 -14.16 -30.06
N ASP A 564 11.02 -13.44 -31.14
CA ASP A 564 10.84 -14.01 -32.48
C ASP A 564 12.15 -14.62 -33.03
N ALA A 565 13.29 -13.94 -32.85
CA ALA A 565 14.60 -14.43 -33.29
C ALA A 565 15.06 -15.70 -32.54
N ILE A 566 14.86 -15.76 -31.22
CA ILE A 566 15.14 -16.96 -30.42
C ILE A 566 14.19 -18.09 -30.84
N GLY A 567 12.91 -17.80 -31.06
CA GLY A 567 11.89 -18.77 -31.47
C GLY A 567 12.22 -19.44 -32.80
N ARG A 568 12.43 -18.66 -33.87
CA ARG A 568 12.91 -19.15 -35.17
C ARG A 568 14.24 -19.90 -35.06
N GLY A 569 15.13 -19.42 -34.21
CA GLY A 569 16.42 -20.04 -33.93
C GLY A 569 16.28 -21.44 -33.33
N LEU A 570 15.40 -21.63 -32.35
CA LEU A 570 15.09 -22.95 -31.77
C LEU A 570 14.47 -23.90 -32.82
N LEU A 571 13.52 -23.42 -33.63
CA LEU A 571 12.92 -24.21 -34.72
C LEU A 571 13.96 -24.62 -35.78
N SER A 572 14.98 -23.80 -36.03
CA SER A 572 16.11 -24.15 -36.93
C SER A 572 17.00 -25.29 -36.42
N LEU A 573 16.86 -25.68 -35.14
CA LEU A 573 17.55 -26.82 -34.50
C LEU A 573 16.64 -28.08 -34.38
N ASP A 574 15.67 -28.22 -35.29
CA ASP A 574 14.68 -29.33 -35.34
C ASP A 574 13.77 -29.46 -34.09
N ALA A 575 13.63 -28.38 -33.31
CA ALA A 575 12.59 -28.28 -32.30
C ALA A 575 11.21 -28.15 -32.97
N LYS A 576 10.22 -28.88 -32.46
CA LYS A 576 8.83 -28.90 -32.97
C LYS A 576 7.82 -28.67 -31.83
N PRO A 577 6.63 -28.12 -32.09
CA PRO A 577 5.59 -28.00 -31.07
C PRO A 577 5.37 -29.33 -30.33
N GLY A 578 5.35 -29.28 -28.99
CA GLY A 578 5.33 -30.45 -28.10
C GLY A 578 6.72 -31.01 -27.70
N ASP A 579 7.83 -30.58 -28.32
CA ASP A 579 9.17 -30.87 -27.80
C ASP A 579 9.42 -30.15 -26.46
N LYS A 580 10.35 -30.70 -25.68
CA LYS A 580 10.83 -30.13 -24.41
C LYS A 580 12.19 -29.48 -24.60
N ILE A 581 12.34 -28.26 -24.07
CA ILE A 581 13.63 -27.57 -23.93
C ILE A 581 13.92 -27.32 -22.45
N LEU A 582 15.18 -27.34 -22.04
CA LEU A 582 15.59 -27.10 -20.65
C LEU A 582 16.13 -25.67 -20.49
N ILE A 583 15.77 -24.94 -19.42
CA ILE A 583 16.57 -23.80 -18.95
C ILE A 583 17.18 -24.14 -17.57
N PHE A 584 18.52 -24.09 -17.50
CA PHE A 584 19.34 -24.31 -16.31
C PHE A 584 20.28 -23.11 -16.14
N SER A 585 19.78 -22.03 -15.55
CA SER A 585 20.41 -20.71 -15.51
C SER A 585 19.91 -19.88 -14.33
N GLU A 586 20.72 -18.93 -13.89
CA GLU A 586 20.29 -17.79 -13.06
C GLU A 586 19.26 -16.90 -13.78
N THR A 587 18.55 -16.09 -12.98
CA THR A 587 17.55 -15.10 -13.41
C THR A 587 18.20 -13.94 -14.16
N ARG A 588 17.68 -13.65 -15.35
CA ARG A 588 18.12 -12.59 -16.27
C ARG A 588 17.12 -12.47 -17.43
N SER A 589 17.12 -11.33 -18.13
CA SER A 589 16.23 -11.08 -19.27
C SER A 589 16.22 -12.21 -20.31
N GLU A 590 17.39 -12.75 -20.67
CA GLU A 590 17.48 -13.78 -21.71
C GLU A 590 16.76 -15.08 -21.32
N TRP A 591 16.59 -15.34 -20.01
CA TRP A 591 15.79 -16.45 -19.49
C TRP A 591 14.32 -16.26 -19.88
N LEU A 592 13.71 -15.11 -19.53
CA LEU A 592 12.29 -14.87 -19.79
C LEU A 592 12.00 -14.66 -21.28
N LEU A 593 12.90 -14.04 -22.03
CA LEU A 593 12.79 -13.94 -23.49
C LEU A 593 12.82 -15.34 -24.15
N THR A 594 13.68 -16.26 -23.67
CA THR A 594 13.70 -17.66 -24.14
C THR A 594 12.42 -18.40 -23.73
N ALA A 595 11.89 -18.17 -22.53
CA ALA A 595 10.63 -18.77 -22.08
C ALA A 595 9.44 -18.31 -22.93
N PHE A 596 9.32 -17.02 -23.24
CA PHE A 596 8.30 -16.53 -24.16
C PHE A 596 8.46 -17.11 -25.57
N ALA A 597 9.69 -17.21 -26.10
CA ALA A 597 9.95 -17.84 -27.39
C ALA A 597 9.53 -19.31 -27.43
N ALA A 598 9.73 -20.05 -26.34
CA ALA A 598 9.23 -21.41 -26.18
C ALA A 598 7.70 -21.47 -26.24
N PHE A 599 7.02 -20.66 -25.43
CA PHE A 599 5.55 -20.59 -25.40
C PHE A 599 4.96 -20.20 -26.76
N GLN A 600 5.58 -19.26 -27.49
CA GLN A 600 5.11 -18.80 -28.80
C GLN A 600 5.04 -19.90 -29.87
N HIS A 601 5.87 -20.96 -29.75
CA HIS A 601 5.91 -22.09 -30.69
C HIS A 601 5.50 -23.42 -30.04
N GLY A 602 4.77 -23.39 -28.92
CA GLY A 602 4.25 -24.58 -28.26
C GLY A 602 5.32 -25.55 -27.75
N LEU A 603 6.52 -25.04 -27.42
CA LEU A 603 7.59 -25.83 -26.80
C LEU A 603 7.37 -25.86 -25.27
N THR A 604 7.40 -27.04 -24.67
CA THR A 604 7.29 -27.18 -23.21
C THR A 604 8.62 -26.78 -22.55
N LEU A 605 8.56 -25.76 -21.70
CA LEU A 605 9.70 -25.27 -20.94
C LEU A 605 9.96 -26.15 -19.71
N VAL A 606 11.13 -26.76 -19.61
CA VAL A 606 11.57 -27.52 -18.43
C VAL A 606 12.57 -26.67 -17.64
N THR A 607 12.35 -26.43 -16.35
CA THR A 607 13.21 -25.53 -15.55
C THR A 607 14.01 -26.27 -14.49
N LEU A 608 15.27 -25.85 -14.31
CA LEU A 608 16.14 -26.27 -13.20
C LEU A 608 16.78 -25.07 -12.51
N LEU A 609 16.87 -25.12 -11.18
CA LEU A 609 17.65 -24.17 -10.39
C LEU A 609 19.15 -24.31 -10.75
N PRO A 610 19.88 -23.22 -11.05
CA PRO A 610 21.29 -23.26 -11.47
C PRO A 610 22.21 -23.86 -10.39
N THR A 611 21.75 -23.78 -9.15
CA THR A 611 22.40 -24.25 -7.93
C THR A 611 22.35 -25.77 -7.77
N LEU A 612 21.49 -26.46 -8.52
CA LEU A 612 21.35 -27.92 -8.46
C LEU A 612 22.70 -28.63 -8.70
N ASN A 613 22.93 -29.73 -7.97
CA ASN A 613 24.14 -30.52 -8.11
C ASN A 613 24.13 -31.39 -9.38
N GLU A 614 25.30 -31.87 -9.80
CA GLU A 614 25.46 -32.58 -11.07
C GLU A 614 24.62 -33.86 -11.16
N GLU A 615 24.47 -34.60 -10.07
CA GLU A 615 23.68 -35.85 -10.04
C GLU A 615 22.17 -35.60 -10.19
N ALA A 616 21.63 -34.61 -9.47
CA ALA A 616 20.21 -34.24 -9.56
C ALA A 616 19.88 -33.52 -10.88
N ALA A 617 20.83 -32.75 -11.45
CA ALA A 617 20.69 -32.21 -12.79
C ALA A 617 20.70 -33.33 -13.84
N LYS A 618 21.63 -34.29 -13.75
CA LYS A 618 21.70 -35.49 -14.61
C LYS A 618 20.42 -36.33 -14.54
N HIS A 619 19.78 -36.44 -13.36
CA HIS A 619 18.47 -37.07 -13.22
C HIS A 619 17.41 -36.33 -14.05
N ALA A 620 17.16 -35.06 -13.76
CA ALA A 620 16.11 -34.29 -14.40
C ALA A 620 16.30 -34.09 -15.92
N ILE A 621 17.55 -33.95 -16.39
CA ILE A 621 17.87 -33.87 -17.84
C ILE A 621 17.49 -35.17 -18.56
N ASN A 622 17.78 -36.34 -17.95
CA ASN A 622 17.44 -37.63 -18.56
C ASN A 622 15.96 -37.96 -18.40
N GLU A 623 15.32 -37.64 -17.28
CA GLU A 623 13.88 -37.84 -17.08
C GLU A 623 13.05 -36.99 -18.05
N SER A 624 13.42 -35.72 -18.26
CA SER A 624 12.74 -34.81 -19.18
C SER A 624 12.97 -35.08 -20.67
N GLN A 625 13.94 -35.93 -21.04
CA GLN A 625 14.27 -36.30 -22.42
C GLN A 625 14.44 -35.08 -23.36
N VAL A 626 15.10 -34.04 -22.87
CA VAL A 626 15.35 -32.79 -23.61
C VAL A 626 16.41 -32.98 -24.72
N LYS A 627 16.19 -32.33 -25.87
CA LYS A 627 17.18 -32.26 -26.98
C LYS A 627 18.08 -31.03 -26.85
N ILE A 628 17.52 -29.94 -26.35
CA ILE A 628 18.12 -28.61 -26.25
C ILE A 628 18.15 -28.17 -24.79
N ILE A 629 19.32 -27.74 -24.34
CA ILE A 629 19.52 -27.08 -23.05
C ILE A 629 19.93 -25.62 -23.29
N ILE A 630 19.36 -24.70 -22.52
CA ILE A 630 19.77 -23.30 -22.45
C ILE A 630 20.34 -23.06 -21.05
N THR A 631 21.51 -22.42 -20.96
CA THR A 631 22.25 -22.25 -19.70
C THR A 631 23.08 -20.96 -19.70
N SER A 632 23.71 -20.61 -18.59
CA SER A 632 24.70 -19.52 -18.55
C SER A 632 26.12 -20.06 -18.72
N GLN A 633 27.03 -19.23 -19.25
CA GLN A 633 28.40 -19.64 -19.56
C GLN A 633 29.18 -20.19 -18.35
N ASP A 634 28.90 -19.73 -17.13
CA ASP A 634 29.56 -20.24 -15.92
C ASP A 634 29.12 -21.68 -15.56
N LEU A 635 27.89 -22.06 -15.93
CA LEU A 635 27.31 -23.38 -15.64
C LEU A 635 27.63 -24.47 -16.68
N THR A 636 28.18 -24.12 -17.85
CA THR A 636 28.51 -25.12 -18.88
C THR A 636 29.52 -26.15 -18.38
N SER A 637 30.36 -25.78 -17.42
CA SER A 637 31.31 -26.67 -16.73
C SER A 637 30.62 -27.88 -16.07
N LYS A 638 29.51 -27.68 -15.35
CA LYS A 638 28.68 -28.76 -14.78
C LYS A 638 28.14 -29.69 -15.87
N LEU A 639 27.70 -29.13 -17.00
CA LEU A 639 27.18 -29.89 -18.13
C LEU A 639 28.28 -30.67 -18.87
N GLU A 640 29.49 -30.11 -19.00
CA GLU A 640 30.65 -30.79 -19.58
C GLU A 640 31.08 -32.01 -18.76
N ASN A 641 30.99 -31.94 -17.42
CA ASN A 641 31.26 -33.05 -16.51
C ASN A 641 30.27 -34.20 -16.71
N ILE A 642 28.96 -33.92 -16.72
CA ILE A 642 27.92 -34.95 -16.90
C ILE A 642 27.68 -35.35 -18.36
N SER A 643 28.34 -34.71 -19.35
CA SER A 643 28.07 -34.86 -20.78
C SER A 643 28.03 -36.31 -21.31
N ASN A 644 28.82 -37.23 -20.74
CA ASN A 644 28.80 -38.66 -21.07
C ASN A 644 27.47 -39.38 -20.73
N HIS A 645 26.66 -38.78 -19.85
CA HIS A 645 25.46 -39.37 -19.24
C HIS A 645 24.14 -38.75 -19.72
N ILE A 646 24.16 -37.65 -20.49
CA ILE A 646 22.97 -36.91 -20.94
C ILE A 646 22.70 -37.13 -22.44
N LYS A 647 22.61 -38.41 -22.83
CA LYS A 647 22.78 -38.91 -24.22
C LYS A 647 21.78 -38.38 -25.27
N ASN A 648 20.65 -37.84 -24.85
CA ASN A 648 19.62 -37.28 -25.73
C ASN A 648 19.91 -35.82 -26.15
N VAL A 649 20.75 -35.10 -25.40
CA VAL A 649 21.08 -33.71 -25.69
C VAL A 649 21.89 -33.62 -27.00
N ARG A 650 21.58 -32.60 -27.79
CA ARG A 650 22.24 -32.27 -29.08
C ARG A 650 22.78 -30.85 -29.10
N HIS A 651 22.12 -29.92 -28.41
CA HIS A 651 22.49 -28.51 -28.39
C HIS A 651 22.51 -27.98 -26.96
N ILE A 652 23.62 -27.34 -26.58
CA ILE A 652 23.71 -26.48 -25.39
C ILE A 652 23.85 -25.04 -25.88
N ILE A 653 22.75 -24.29 -25.77
CA ILE A 653 22.71 -22.86 -26.03
C ILE A 653 23.17 -22.16 -24.75
N TYR A 654 24.04 -21.16 -24.85
CA TYR A 654 24.53 -20.46 -23.66
C TYR A 654 24.42 -18.93 -23.76
N PHE A 655 23.92 -18.34 -22.66
CA PHE A 655 24.03 -16.93 -22.38
C PHE A 655 25.50 -16.59 -22.07
N ARG A 656 26.02 -15.49 -22.62
CA ARG A 656 27.37 -15.03 -22.27
C ARG A 656 27.45 -14.63 -20.80
N ALA A 657 28.63 -14.76 -20.21
CA ALA A 657 28.92 -14.20 -18.89
C ALA A 657 28.59 -12.69 -18.88
N LEU A 658 27.95 -12.21 -17.81
CA LEU A 658 27.60 -10.79 -17.64
C LEU A 658 28.83 -9.91 -17.38
N ALA A 659 29.86 -10.50 -16.77
CA ALA A 659 31.18 -9.92 -16.60
C ALA A 659 32.03 -10.00 -17.88
N LYS A 660 33.10 -9.21 -17.96
CA LYS A 660 34.11 -9.26 -19.04
C LYS A 660 35.45 -9.90 -18.62
N PRO A 661 35.51 -11.18 -18.16
CA PRO A 661 36.79 -11.85 -17.99
C PRO A 661 37.40 -12.14 -19.37
N GLN A 662 38.64 -11.70 -19.61
CA GLN A 662 39.42 -12.05 -20.82
C GLN A 662 39.83 -13.54 -20.87
N THR A 663 39.35 -14.35 -19.93
CA THR A 663 39.88 -15.69 -19.57
C THR A 663 38.81 -16.79 -19.49
N ALA A 664 37.51 -16.47 -19.59
CA ALA A 664 36.46 -17.49 -19.58
C ALA A 664 36.58 -18.39 -20.81
N LYS A 665 36.78 -19.70 -20.59
CA LYS A 665 36.88 -20.67 -21.68
C LYS A 665 35.58 -20.67 -22.48
N ILE A 666 35.71 -20.54 -23.80
CA ILE A 666 34.60 -20.77 -24.73
C ILE A 666 34.36 -22.29 -24.76
N PRO A 667 33.13 -22.76 -24.46
CA PRO A 667 32.79 -24.18 -24.55
C PRO A 667 33.04 -24.72 -25.95
N LYS A 668 33.41 -26.01 -26.06
CA LYS A 668 33.70 -26.65 -27.35
C LYS A 668 32.86 -27.89 -27.55
N ASP A 669 32.40 -28.07 -28.78
CA ASP A 669 31.65 -29.25 -29.23
C ASP A 669 32.36 -30.55 -28.81
N LYS A 670 31.61 -31.40 -28.11
CA LYS A 670 32.11 -32.60 -27.42
C LYS A 670 30.95 -33.59 -27.27
N ASN A 671 31.22 -34.89 -27.38
CA ASN A 671 30.24 -35.95 -27.14
C ASN A 671 28.94 -35.82 -27.98
N ASN A 672 29.05 -35.32 -29.22
CA ASN A 672 27.94 -35.01 -30.12
C ASN A 672 26.93 -33.97 -29.58
N ILE A 673 27.41 -33.07 -28.71
CA ILE A 673 26.68 -31.89 -28.24
C ILE A 673 27.36 -30.65 -28.83
N HIS A 674 26.56 -29.79 -29.48
CA HIS A 674 26.99 -28.53 -30.07
C HIS A 674 26.78 -27.35 -29.11
N TYR A 675 27.78 -26.50 -28.92
CA TYR A 675 27.70 -25.33 -28.04
C TYR A 675 27.46 -24.04 -28.84
N ILE A 676 26.32 -23.38 -28.60
CA ILE A 676 25.84 -22.25 -29.40
C ILE A 676 25.66 -21.01 -28.51
N PRO A 677 26.37 -19.89 -28.73
CA PRO A 677 26.07 -18.64 -28.02
C PRO A 677 24.69 -18.12 -28.43
N LEU A 678 23.87 -17.62 -27.50
CA LEU A 678 22.50 -17.15 -27.80
C LEU A 678 22.45 -16.17 -28.99
N ALA A 679 23.34 -15.19 -29.05
CA ALA A 679 23.38 -14.21 -30.15
C ALA A 679 23.57 -14.86 -31.54
N LYS A 680 24.21 -16.03 -31.63
CA LYS A 680 24.33 -16.81 -32.88
C LYS A 680 23.03 -17.54 -33.20
N LEU A 681 22.32 -18.06 -32.20
CA LEU A 681 20.97 -18.63 -32.37
C LEU A 681 20.00 -17.57 -32.93
N GLU A 682 20.07 -16.35 -32.42
CA GLU A 682 19.25 -15.23 -32.89
C GLU A 682 19.61 -14.79 -34.32
N GLU A 683 20.91 -14.75 -34.66
CA GLU A 683 21.38 -14.51 -36.02
C GLU A 683 20.90 -15.61 -36.98
N GLN A 684 20.94 -16.88 -36.55
CA GLN A 684 20.39 -18.00 -37.31
C GLN A 684 18.87 -17.85 -37.48
N GLY A 685 18.13 -17.57 -36.42
CA GLY A 685 16.67 -17.39 -36.46
C GLY A 685 16.21 -16.23 -37.34
N LYS A 686 16.92 -15.10 -37.33
CA LYS A 686 16.66 -13.94 -38.22
C LYS A 686 16.86 -14.24 -39.71
N ASN A 687 17.69 -15.24 -40.04
CA ASN A 687 17.97 -15.66 -41.41
C ASN A 687 17.32 -17.00 -41.79
N ALA A 688 16.62 -17.67 -40.86
CA ALA A 688 16.03 -18.98 -41.08
C ALA A 688 14.70 -18.87 -41.83
N TYR A 689 14.60 -19.57 -42.95
CA TYR A 689 13.30 -19.90 -43.53
C TYR A 689 12.64 -20.97 -42.67
N ILE A 690 11.57 -20.60 -41.97
CA ILE A 690 10.67 -21.49 -41.25
C ILE A 690 9.33 -21.47 -42.00
N ASP A 691 8.71 -22.63 -42.17
CA ASP A 691 7.41 -22.75 -42.85
C ASP A 691 6.32 -21.98 -42.07
N ASP A 692 5.54 -21.15 -42.76
CA ASP A 692 4.44 -20.36 -42.18
C ASP A 692 3.41 -21.25 -41.46
N TYR A 693 3.21 -22.50 -41.89
CA TYR A 693 2.36 -23.47 -41.21
C TYR A 693 2.89 -23.88 -39.83
N ILE A 694 4.21 -23.90 -39.65
CA ILE A 694 4.85 -24.15 -38.34
C ILE A 694 4.78 -22.89 -37.47
N LEU A 695 5.00 -21.70 -38.05
CA LEU A 695 4.88 -20.43 -37.33
C LEU A 695 3.45 -20.15 -36.82
N GLN A 696 2.43 -20.68 -37.50
CA GLN A 696 1.02 -20.57 -37.11
C GLN A 696 0.57 -21.59 -36.04
N GLN A 697 1.39 -22.59 -35.69
CA GLN A 697 1.08 -23.54 -34.61
C GLN A 697 1.31 -22.90 -33.23
N ARG A 698 0.29 -22.19 -32.74
CA ARG A 698 0.20 -21.75 -31.34
C ARG A 698 -0.29 -22.90 -30.44
N PRO A 699 0.13 -22.97 -29.17
CA PRO A 699 -0.36 -23.97 -28.21
C PRO A 699 -1.81 -23.71 -27.79
N GLU A 700 -2.49 -24.78 -27.38
CA GLU A 700 -3.79 -24.74 -26.73
C GLU A 700 -3.68 -24.51 -25.22
N LYS A 701 -4.78 -24.12 -24.58
CA LYS A 701 -4.76 -23.72 -23.16
C LYS A 701 -4.48 -24.90 -22.19
N GLN A 702 -4.79 -26.13 -22.59
CA GLN A 702 -4.51 -27.34 -21.79
C GLN A 702 -3.12 -27.94 -22.04
N ASP A 703 -2.32 -27.36 -22.95
CA ASP A 703 -0.96 -27.81 -23.23
C ASP A 703 -0.02 -27.46 -22.08
N ILE A 704 1.00 -28.31 -21.88
CA ILE A 704 1.98 -28.17 -20.80
C ILE A 704 2.96 -27.05 -21.18
N ALA A 705 2.76 -25.88 -20.59
CA ALA A 705 3.64 -24.73 -20.73
C ALA A 705 4.99 -24.99 -20.05
N VAL A 706 4.95 -25.51 -18.81
CA VAL A 706 6.14 -25.64 -17.96
C VAL A 706 6.17 -26.99 -17.25
N ILE A 707 7.33 -27.65 -17.20
CA ILE A 707 7.64 -28.73 -16.26
C ILE A 707 8.68 -28.20 -15.27
N MET A 708 8.22 -27.79 -14.09
CA MET A 708 9.07 -27.15 -13.09
C MET A 708 9.59 -28.17 -12.08
N TYR A 709 10.91 -28.35 -11.99
CA TYR A 709 11.52 -29.28 -11.04
C TYR A 709 11.72 -28.64 -9.67
N THR A 710 11.09 -29.23 -8.64
CA THR A 710 11.20 -28.78 -7.25
C THR A 710 12.15 -29.67 -6.44
N SER A 711 12.99 -29.08 -5.59
CA SER A 711 13.88 -29.82 -4.68
C SER A 711 13.11 -30.23 -3.42
N GLY A 712 12.40 -31.36 -3.46
CA GLY A 712 11.67 -31.93 -2.32
C GLY A 712 12.59 -32.45 -1.20
N SER A 713 12.00 -32.74 -0.03
CA SER A 713 12.71 -33.30 1.13
C SER A 713 13.26 -34.72 0.93
N THR A 714 13.06 -35.30 -0.27
CA THR A 714 13.62 -36.57 -0.75
C THR A 714 14.96 -36.43 -1.48
N GLY A 715 15.48 -35.21 -1.67
CA GLY A 715 16.77 -34.95 -2.33
C GLY A 715 16.74 -35.05 -3.86
N ILE A 716 16.05 -36.07 -4.40
CA ILE A 716 15.74 -36.16 -5.84
C ILE A 716 14.70 -35.10 -6.20
N PRO A 717 14.91 -34.28 -7.25
CA PRO A 717 13.98 -33.24 -7.66
C PRO A 717 12.78 -33.80 -8.42
N LYS A 718 11.60 -33.17 -8.26
CA LYS A 718 10.33 -33.64 -8.85
C LYS A 718 9.78 -32.64 -9.85
N GLY A 719 9.53 -33.06 -11.09
CA GLY A 719 8.88 -32.23 -12.11
C GLY A 719 7.38 -32.07 -11.84
N VAL A 720 6.87 -30.84 -11.90
CA VAL A 720 5.43 -30.51 -11.83
C VAL A 720 4.98 -30.03 -13.21
N SER A 721 4.01 -30.72 -13.82
CA SER A 721 3.45 -30.40 -15.14
C SER A 721 2.38 -29.31 -15.04
N ILE A 722 2.71 -28.11 -15.50
CA ILE A 722 1.89 -26.89 -15.42
C ILE A 722 1.42 -26.49 -16.83
N THR A 723 0.11 -26.28 -17.00
CA THR A 723 -0.48 -25.87 -18.29
C THR A 723 -0.57 -24.36 -18.46
N HIS A 724 -0.79 -23.91 -19.70
CA HIS A 724 -1.06 -22.51 -20.00
C HIS A 724 -2.27 -21.95 -19.23
N GLU A 725 -3.38 -22.70 -19.14
CA GLU A 725 -4.58 -22.30 -18.39
C GLU A 725 -4.27 -22.14 -16.89
N ASN A 726 -3.35 -22.95 -16.33
CA ASN A 726 -3.00 -22.86 -14.91
C ASN A 726 -2.28 -21.54 -14.56
N ILE A 727 -1.27 -21.15 -15.35
CA ILE A 727 -0.51 -19.91 -15.09
C ILE A 727 -1.38 -18.68 -15.37
N VAL A 728 -2.17 -18.69 -16.45
CA VAL A 728 -3.12 -17.60 -16.75
C VAL A 728 -4.16 -17.44 -15.63
N ALA A 729 -4.68 -18.53 -15.08
CA ALA A 729 -5.59 -18.46 -13.92
C ALA A 729 -4.89 -17.87 -12.68
N ALA A 730 -3.68 -18.35 -12.33
CA ALA A 730 -2.94 -17.85 -11.18
C ALA A 730 -2.59 -16.35 -11.30
N MET A 731 -2.12 -15.92 -12.47
CA MET A 731 -1.88 -14.51 -12.78
C MET A 731 -3.17 -13.67 -12.69
N THR A 732 -4.34 -14.23 -12.98
CA THR A 732 -5.63 -13.52 -12.88
C THR A 732 -5.92 -13.13 -11.43
N GLY A 733 -5.75 -14.08 -10.49
CA GLY A 733 -5.87 -13.83 -9.06
C GLY A 733 -4.82 -12.84 -8.54
N GLN A 734 -3.56 -13.01 -8.95
CA GLN A 734 -2.46 -12.12 -8.56
C GLN A 734 -2.66 -10.69 -9.09
N LYS A 735 -3.15 -10.53 -10.33
CA LYS A 735 -3.50 -9.23 -10.94
C LYS A 735 -4.58 -8.50 -10.14
N GLU A 736 -5.65 -9.19 -9.75
CA GLU A 736 -6.73 -8.60 -8.93
C GLU A 736 -6.17 -8.01 -7.64
N ARG A 737 -5.39 -8.79 -6.89
CA ARG A 737 -4.85 -8.36 -5.59
C ARG A 737 -3.77 -7.27 -5.70
N ALA A 738 -3.01 -7.24 -6.80
CA ALA A 738 -1.92 -6.29 -7.00
C ALA A 738 -2.34 -4.95 -7.64
N LEU A 739 -3.38 -4.94 -8.49
CA LEU A 739 -3.80 -3.75 -9.24
C LEU A 739 -4.13 -2.52 -8.36
N PRO A 740 -4.73 -2.62 -7.16
CA PRO A 740 -4.98 -1.46 -6.30
C PRO A 740 -3.72 -0.76 -5.77
N VAL A 741 -2.58 -1.44 -5.80
CA VAL A 741 -1.30 -1.00 -5.21
C VAL A 741 -0.33 -0.49 -6.28
N ILE A 742 -0.51 -0.91 -7.54
CA ILE A 742 0.43 -0.70 -8.64
C ILE A 742 0.07 0.55 -9.47
N ASP A 743 1.09 1.37 -9.73
CA ASP A 743 1.07 2.44 -10.73
C ASP A 743 1.78 1.91 -11.98
N VAL A 744 1.01 1.61 -13.02
CA VAL A 744 1.51 0.93 -14.23
C VAL A 744 2.53 1.75 -15.02
N ASP A 745 2.53 3.08 -14.88
CA ASP A 745 3.38 3.97 -15.66
C ASP A 745 4.62 4.47 -14.92
N ASN A 746 4.55 4.57 -13.59
CA ASN A 746 5.69 4.99 -12.76
C ASN A 746 6.41 3.85 -12.02
N ASP A 747 5.77 2.68 -11.79
CA ASP A 747 6.39 1.60 -11.01
C ASP A 747 7.58 0.94 -11.71
N ILE A 748 8.48 0.42 -10.86
CA ILE A 748 9.62 -0.40 -11.27
C ILE A 748 9.69 -1.60 -10.34
N TYR A 749 9.69 -2.80 -10.93
CA TYR A 749 9.91 -4.07 -10.25
C TYR A 749 11.40 -4.42 -10.23
N ILE A 750 11.84 -5.15 -9.20
CA ILE A 750 13.19 -5.75 -9.16
C ILE A 750 13.08 -7.27 -9.16
N ALA A 751 13.59 -7.90 -10.22
CA ALA A 751 13.65 -9.35 -10.35
C ALA A 751 15.02 -9.86 -9.86
N TYR A 752 15.01 -10.81 -8.92
CA TYR A 752 16.23 -11.35 -8.31
C TYR A 752 16.05 -12.73 -7.66
N LEU A 753 14.81 -13.22 -7.51
CA LEU A 753 14.54 -14.60 -7.11
C LEU A 753 14.71 -15.52 -8.35
N PRO A 754 14.89 -16.84 -8.17
CA PRO A 754 15.09 -17.73 -9.32
C PRO A 754 13.84 -17.84 -10.20
N LEU A 755 13.93 -17.53 -11.50
CA LEU A 755 12.85 -17.75 -12.49
C LEU A 755 12.48 -19.23 -12.67
N ALA A 756 13.39 -20.15 -12.28
CA ALA A 756 13.09 -21.57 -12.15
C ALA A 756 12.18 -21.91 -10.94
N HIS A 757 11.75 -20.93 -10.15
CA HIS A 757 10.78 -21.05 -9.06
C HIS A 757 9.49 -20.29 -9.40
N ILE A 758 8.34 -20.94 -9.19
CA ILE A 758 7.05 -20.55 -9.77
C ILE A 758 6.58 -19.14 -9.40
N LEU A 759 6.94 -18.65 -8.20
CA LEU A 759 6.52 -17.34 -7.71
C LEU A 759 7.10 -16.20 -8.57
N GLU A 760 8.42 -16.20 -8.80
CA GLU A 760 9.06 -15.16 -9.64
C GLU A 760 8.57 -15.28 -11.10
N LEU A 761 8.39 -16.51 -11.61
CA LEU A 761 7.89 -16.73 -12.97
C LEU A 761 6.50 -16.13 -13.18
N CYS A 762 5.54 -16.37 -12.27
CA CYS A 762 4.21 -15.77 -12.36
C CYS A 762 4.26 -14.24 -12.19
N CYS A 763 5.05 -13.72 -11.25
CA CYS A 763 5.22 -12.29 -11.03
C CYS A 763 5.85 -11.58 -12.25
N GLU A 764 6.94 -12.08 -12.80
CA GLU A 764 7.68 -11.42 -13.89
C GLU A 764 6.89 -11.42 -15.21
N ILE A 765 6.17 -12.51 -15.51
CA ILE A 765 5.22 -12.56 -16.64
C ILE A 765 4.07 -11.57 -16.42
N LEU A 766 3.57 -11.39 -15.19
CA LEU A 766 2.51 -10.43 -14.87
C LEU A 766 2.99 -8.97 -15.01
N ILE A 767 4.18 -8.66 -14.51
CA ILE A 767 4.85 -7.35 -14.66
C ILE A 767 5.05 -7.00 -16.15
N PHE A 768 5.52 -7.96 -16.95
CA PHE A 768 5.67 -7.81 -18.40
C PHE A 768 4.33 -7.61 -19.11
N TYR A 769 3.31 -8.40 -18.77
CA TYR A 769 1.95 -8.25 -19.32
C TYR A 769 1.29 -6.90 -18.96
N MET A 770 1.57 -6.36 -17.77
CA MET A 770 1.05 -5.07 -17.32
C MET A 770 1.78 -3.87 -17.96
N GLY A 771 2.92 -4.06 -18.62
CA GLY A 771 3.68 -2.96 -19.23
C GLY A 771 4.60 -2.22 -18.24
N ILE A 772 5.00 -2.85 -17.14
CA ILE A 772 5.81 -2.27 -16.05
C ILE A 772 7.30 -2.52 -16.33
N LYS A 773 8.18 -1.64 -15.83
CA LYS A 773 9.65 -1.81 -15.96
C LYS A 773 10.18 -2.81 -14.93
N CYS A 774 11.01 -3.74 -15.37
CA CYS A 774 11.69 -4.73 -14.54
C CYS A 774 13.22 -4.49 -14.59
N GLY A 775 13.87 -4.37 -13.43
CA GLY A 775 15.33 -4.37 -13.34
C GLY A 775 15.85 -5.69 -12.74
N TYR A 776 16.77 -6.35 -13.43
CA TYR A 776 17.39 -7.60 -12.96
C TYR A 776 18.49 -7.33 -11.93
N SER A 777 18.58 -8.22 -10.94
CA SER A 777 19.43 -8.12 -9.75
C SER A 777 19.76 -9.54 -9.25
N SER A 778 20.65 -9.67 -8.26
CA SER A 778 20.92 -10.92 -7.56
C SER A 778 20.89 -10.74 -6.04
N PRO A 779 20.62 -11.78 -5.24
CA PRO A 779 20.78 -11.71 -3.77
C PRO A 779 22.17 -11.21 -3.32
N GLN A 780 23.20 -11.46 -4.14
CA GLN A 780 24.59 -11.10 -3.92
C GLN A 780 24.94 -9.66 -4.35
N THR A 781 24.04 -8.96 -5.06
CA THR A 781 24.21 -7.56 -5.52
C THR A 781 23.11 -6.59 -5.05
N LEU A 782 22.03 -7.12 -4.45
CA LEU A 782 20.82 -6.39 -4.05
C LEU A 782 21.08 -5.11 -3.23
N THR A 783 21.99 -5.15 -2.24
CA THR A 783 22.31 -4.00 -1.37
C THR A 783 23.81 -3.71 -1.32
N ASP A 784 24.20 -2.51 -0.86
CA ASP A 784 25.60 -2.07 -0.69
C ASP A 784 26.44 -3.00 0.23
N GLN A 785 25.76 -3.82 1.04
CA GLN A 785 26.37 -4.80 1.95
C GLN A 785 26.35 -6.23 1.40
N SER A 786 25.71 -6.50 0.25
CA SER A 786 25.63 -7.84 -0.34
C SER A 786 27.01 -8.35 -0.79
N THR A 787 27.21 -9.67 -0.69
CA THR A 787 28.54 -10.29 -0.69
C THR A 787 29.36 -10.09 -1.96
N ALA A 788 28.75 -9.92 -3.13
CA ALA A 788 29.47 -9.69 -4.39
C ALA A 788 29.66 -8.20 -4.73
N VAL A 789 29.11 -7.26 -3.95
CA VAL A 789 29.37 -5.82 -4.15
C VAL A 789 30.75 -5.47 -3.60
N LYS A 790 31.55 -4.73 -4.39
CA LYS A 790 32.83 -4.17 -3.93
C LYS A 790 32.59 -3.08 -2.88
N HIS A 791 33.38 -3.05 -1.80
CA HIS A 791 33.20 -2.07 -0.73
C HIS A 791 33.28 -0.63 -1.27
N GLY A 792 32.30 0.21 -0.91
CA GLY A 792 32.14 1.57 -1.43
C GLY A 792 31.37 1.71 -2.75
N GLN A 793 30.96 0.60 -3.39
CA GLN A 793 30.03 0.60 -4.52
C GLN A 793 28.57 0.47 -4.08
N LYS A 794 27.64 0.90 -4.93
CA LYS A 794 26.20 0.80 -4.71
C LYS A 794 25.64 -0.55 -5.16
N GLY A 795 24.77 -1.15 -4.33
CA GLY A 795 23.93 -2.29 -4.70
C GLY A 795 22.76 -1.90 -5.59
N ASP A 796 22.06 -2.90 -6.11
CA ASP A 796 21.03 -2.75 -7.14
C ASP A 796 19.84 -1.90 -6.67
N MET A 797 19.39 -2.07 -5.43
CA MET A 797 18.32 -1.27 -4.83
C MET A 797 18.64 0.24 -4.78
N GLN A 798 19.92 0.62 -4.64
CA GLN A 798 20.33 2.03 -4.57
C GLN A 798 20.36 2.73 -5.94
N VAL A 799 20.56 1.97 -7.02
CA VAL A 799 20.60 2.50 -8.39
C VAL A 799 19.23 2.44 -9.05
N LEU A 800 18.60 1.25 -9.05
CA LEU A 800 17.27 1.05 -9.63
C LEU A 800 16.17 1.78 -8.85
N ARG A 801 16.32 1.89 -7.52
CA ARG A 801 15.35 2.46 -6.58
C ARG A 801 13.92 1.95 -6.87
N PRO A 802 13.67 0.62 -6.82
CA PRO A 802 12.40 0.04 -7.25
C PRO A 802 11.23 0.45 -6.35
N HIS A 803 10.02 0.32 -6.88
CA HIS A 803 8.76 0.57 -6.17
C HIS A 803 8.13 -0.74 -5.65
N LEU A 804 8.35 -1.85 -6.36
CA LEU A 804 7.77 -3.17 -6.13
C LEU A 804 8.88 -4.23 -6.01
N MET A 805 8.72 -5.21 -5.12
CA MET A 805 9.56 -6.40 -5.11
C MET A 805 8.83 -7.64 -4.57
N THR A 806 9.20 -8.83 -5.05
CA THR A 806 8.84 -10.09 -4.41
C THR A 806 9.99 -10.58 -3.53
N CYS A 807 9.70 -11.26 -2.43
CA CYS A 807 10.69 -11.66 -1.43
C CYS A 807 10.29 -12.95 -0.70
N VAL A 808 11.24 -13.46 0.08
CA VAL A 808 11.06 -14.60 1.00
C VAL A 808 11.47 -14.15 2.42
N PRO A 809 10.97 -14.78 3.50
CA PRO A 809 11.22 -14.34 4.88
C PRO A 809 12.70 -14.12 5.20
N THR A 810 13.59 -15.02 4.75
CA THR A 810 15.05 -14.91 4.98
C THR A 810 15.70 -13.68 4.35
N ILE A 811 15.07 -13.02 3.36
CA ILE A 811 15.50 -11.71 2.86
C ILE A 811 14.98 -10.58 3.75
N LEU A 812 13.76 -10.69 4.27
CA LEU A 812 13.20 -9.72 5.23
C LEU A 812 13.99 -9.74 6.56
N ASP A 813 14.39 -10.90 7.05
CA ASP A 813 15.23 -11.04 8.25
C ASP A 813 16.64 -10.45 8.04
N ARG A 814 17.19 -10.56 6.82
CA ARG A 814 18.46 -9.89 6.45
C ARG A 814 18.31 -8.36 6.42
N ILE A 815 17.22 -7.85 5.86
CA ILE A 815 16.91 -6.40 5.88
C ILE A 815 16.71 -5.93 7.34
N HIS A 816 15.98 -6.69 8.15
CA HIS A 816 15.83 -6.45 9.59
C HIS A 816 17.19 -6.38 10.32
N LYS A 817 18.13 -7.32 10.06
CA LYS A 817 19.48 -7.28 10.63
C LYS A 817 20.24 -6.04 10.16
N ALA A 818 20.26 -5.75 8.85
CA ALA A 818 20.98 -4.61 8.27
C ALA A 818 20.48 -3.25 8.80
N VAL A 819 19.15 -3.09 8.93
CA VAL A 819 18.53 -1.91 9.55
C VAL A 819 18.97 -1.77 11.02
N ASN A 820 18.90 -2.84 11.81
CA ASN A 820 19.31 -2.81 13.22
C ASN A 820 20.81 -2.60 13.42
N GLU A 821 21.68 -3.18 12.57
CA GLU A 821 23.12 -2.90 12.59
C GLU A 821 23.39 -1.41 12.30
N LYS A 822 22.71 -0.83 11.31
CA LYS A 822 22.83 0.59 10.95
C LYS A 822 22.31 1.52 12.05
N ILE A 823 21.20 1.19 12.71
CA ILE A 823 20.69 1.91 13.89
C ILE A 823 21.70 1.85 15.04
N ASN A 824 22.33 0.70 15.29
CA ASN A 824 23.32 0.53 16.35
C ASN A 824 24.66 1.24 16.09
N GLN A 825 24.94 1.62 14.83
CA GLN A 825 26.04 2.50 14.47
C GLN A 825 25.73 3.99 14.70
N THR A 826 24.48 4.37 15.04
CA THR A 826 24.11 5.76 15.35
C THR A 826 24.28 6.11 16.83
N ASN A 827 24.52 7.40 17.10
CA ASN A 827 24.63 7.95 18.45
C ASN A 827 23.40 7.60 19.31
N PHE A 828 23.61 7.34 20.61
CA PHE A 828 22.59 6.89 21.57
C PHE A 828 21.23 7.61 21.45
N PHE A 829 21.23 8.95 21.39
CA PHE A 829 20.00 9.74 21.26
C PHE A 829 19.22 9.46 19.97
N LYS A 830 19.89 9.29 18.83
CA LYS A 830 19.23 8.93 17.55
C LYS A 830 18.63 7.52 17.60
N ARG A 831 19.33 6.57 18.23
CA ARG A 831 18.82 5.20 18.46
C ARG A 831 17.58 5.18 19.36
N GLN A 832 17.57 5.95 20.45
CA GLN A 832 16.39 6.04 21.32
C GLN A 832 15.20 6.73 20.62
N LEU A 833 15.46 7.81 19.87
CA LEU A 833 14.43 8.48 19.07
C LEU A 833 13.82 7.54 18.02
N PHE A 834 14.63 6.71 17.35
CA PHE A 834 14.14 5.68 16.43
C PHE A 834 13.20 4.69 17.14
N TYR A 835 13.61 4.11 18.26
CA TYR A 835 12.77 3.11 18.95
C TYR A 835 11.47 3.71 19.55
N LEU A 836 11.49 4.99 19.96
CA LEU A 836 10.28 5.72 20.37
C LEU A 836 9.33 5.94 19.18
N ALA A 837 9.84 6.47 18.07
CA ALA A 837 9.05 6.68 16.84
C ALA A 837 8.52 5.36 16.27
N TYR A 838 9.30 4.27 16.38
CA TYR A 838 8.90 2.92 16.01
C TYR A 838 7.71 2.43 16.84
N ALA A 839 7.78 2.55 18.18
CA ALA A 839 6.69 2.13 19.07
C ALA A 839 5.38 2.93 18.82
N ILE A 840 5.49 4.22 18.47
CA ILE A 840 4.36 5.06 18.07
C ILE A 840 3.78 4.59 16.72
N LYS A 841 4.64 4.39 15.71
CA LYS A 841 4.22 3.99 14.36
C LYS A 841 3.59 2.59 14.33
N VAL A 842 4.13 1.62 15.08
CA VAL A 842 3.53 0.27 15.17
C VAL A 842 2.10 0.35 15.70
N LYS A 843 1.84 1.11 16.78
CA LYS A 843 0.48 1.30 17.31
C LYS A 843 -0.47 1.97 16.31
N ARG A 844 0.00 2.95 15.53
CA ARG A 844 -0.81 3.58 14.46
C ARG A 844 -1.12 2.58 13.35
N LEU A 845 -0.14 1.80 12.88
CA LEU A 845 -0.35 0.74 11.88
C LEU A 845 -1.31 -0.36 12.37
N GLU A 846 -1.20 -0.78 13.63
CA GLU A 846 -2.12 -1.72 14.29
C GLU A 846 -3.55 -1.14 14.44
N SER A 847 -3.68 0.18 14.40
CA SER A 847 -4.96 0.92 14.35
C SER A 847 -5.40 1.26 12.91
N GLY A 848 -4.71 0.76 11.88
CA GLY A 848 -5.02 1.02 10.47
C GLY A 848 -4.61 2.40 9.94
N LEU A 849 -3.79 3.16 10.68
CA LEU A 849 -3.35 4.53 10.37
C LEU A 849 -1.87 4.60 10.01
N ASP A 850 -1.52 5.44 9.02
CA ASP A 850 -0.12 5.76 8.73
C ASP A 850 0.42 6.88 9.65
N SER A 851 1.71 7.18 9.54
CA SER A 851 2.42 8.22 10.29
C SER A 851 3.28 9.12 9.37
N PRO A 852 2.70 9.94 8.47
CA PRO A 852 3.43 10.67 7.43
C PRO A 852 4.62 11.51 7.94
N TYR A 853 4.45 12.20 9.07
CA TYR A 853 5.52 12.98 9.70
C TYR A 853 6.71 12.12 10.16
N LEU A 854 6.46 10.99 10.83
CA LEU A 854 7.52 10.05 11.23
C LEU A 854 8.17 9.39 10.01
N ASN A 855 7.38 9.11 8.98
CA ASN A 855 7.86 8.58 7.70
C ASN A 855 8.82 9.56 7.05
N ARG A 856 8.46 10.85 6.96
CA ARG A 856 9.29 11.91 6.34
C ARG A 856 10.55 12.24 7.15
N LEU A 857 10.46 12.31 8.47
CA LEU A 857 11.55 12.79 9.35
C LEU A 857 12.55 11.71 9.79
N ILE A 858 12.12 10.46 9.96
CA ILE A 858 12.95 9.39 10.56
C ILE A 858 13.12 8.22 9.59
N PHE A 859 12.03 7.60 9.15
CA PHE A 859 12.10 6.32 8.43
C PHE A 859 12.55 6.47 6.97
N SER A 860 12.25 7.61 6.32
CA SER A 860 12.70 7.97 4.97
C SER A 860 14.20 7.77 4.78
N HIS A 861 15.01 8.20 5.75
CA HIS A 861 16.47 8.10 5.72
C HIS A 861 16.96 6.64 5.80
N PHE A 862 16.28 5.79 6.57
CA PHE A 862 16.62 4.36 6.66
C PHE A 862 16.19 3.60 5.40
N ASN A 863 14.97 3.82 4.88
CA ASN A 863 14.53 3.27 3.59
C ASN A 863 15.48 3.73 2.46
N GLN A 864 15.68 5.05 2.30
CA GLN A 864 16.55 5.59 1.26
C GLN A 864 17.96 5.01 1.31
N SER A 865 18.56 4.92 2.50
CA SER A 865 19.95 4.45 2.64
C SER A 865 20.13 2.93 2.64
N ILE A 866 19.09 2.12 2.41
CA ILE A 866 19.19 0.66 2.29
C ILE A 866 18.48 0.16 1.02
N LEU A 867 17.26 0.64 0.73
CA LEU A 867 16.38 0.15 -0.34
C LEU A 867 16.04 1.23 -1.41
N GLY A 868 16.81 2.31 -1.48
CA GLY A 868 16.67 3.35 -2.50
C GLY A 868 15.51 4.34 -2.30
N GLY A 869 14.65 4.15 -1.29
CA GLY A 869 13.71 5.18 -0.84
C GLY A 869 12.47 5.38 -1.72
N ARG A 870 12.11 4.39 -2.53
CA ARG A 870 10.88 4.39 -3.35
C ARG A 870 10.02 3.13 -3.19
N LEU A 871 10.52 2.12 -2.47
CA LEU A 871 9.81 0.86 -2.27
C LEU A 871 8.51 1.10 -1.47
N LYS A 872 7.36 0.77 -2.07
CA LYS A 872 6.02 0.92 -1.47
C LYS A 872 5.35 -0.42 -1.14
N ALA A 873 5.69 -1.49 -1.87
CA ALA A 873 5.03 -2.79 -1.75
C ALA A 873 6.03 -3.96 -1.87
N MET A 874 5.85 -4.95 -1.00
CA MET A 874 6.64 -6.17 -0.94
C MET A 874 5.70 -7.38 -0.88
N LEU A 875 5.77 -8.29 -1.85
CA LEU A 875 5.09 -9.59 -1.77
C LEU A 875 6.03 -10.60 -1.11
N CYS A 876 5.69 -11.09 0.07
CA CYS A 876 6.45 -12.12 0.79
C CYS A 876 5.75 -13.47 0.70
N GLY A 877 6.47 -14.51 0.30
CA GLY A 877 5.89 -15.85 0.19
C GLY A 877 6.90 -16.99 0.25
N GLY A 878 6.39 -18.21 0.07
CA GLY A 878 7.18 -19.45 -0.01
C GLY A 878 7.68 -20.00 1.33
N ALA A 879 7.55 -19.28 2.45
CA ALA A 879 7.72 -19.77 3.82
C ALA A 879 6.93 -18.87 4.79
N VAL A 880 6.71 -19.34 6.02
CA VAL A 880 6.05 -18.54 7.08
C VAL A 880 6.93 -17.35 7.47
N LEU A 881 6.34 -16.15 7.55
CA LEU A 881 7.01 -14.94 8.03
C LEU A 881 6.67 -14.68 9.50
N ALA A 882 7.69 -14.42 10.33
CA ALA A 882 7.50 -14.05 11.72
C ALA A 882 6.79 -12.69 11.86
N GLU A 883 5.81 -12.60 12.77
CA GLU A 883 5.00 -11.38 12.96
C GLU A 883 5.85 -10.16 13.31
N ASP A 884 6.87 -10.33 14.17
CA ASP A 884 7.81 -9.28 14.54
C ASP A 884 8.56 -8.74 13.31
N THR A 885 9.06 -9.62 12.44
CA THR A 885 9.76 -9.23 11.20
C THR A 885 8.80 -8.48 10.28
N GLN A 886 7.55 -8.94 10.10
CA GLN A 886 6.56 -8.23 9.28
C GLN A 886 6.26 -6.83 9.84
N ARG A 887 5.93 -6.70 11.12
CA ARG A 887 5.64 -5.40 11.76
C ARG A 887 6.86 -4.48 11.69
N PHE A 888 8.06 -5.00 11.94
CA PHE A 888 9.29 -4.21 11.89
C PHE A 888 9.58 -3.69 10.48
N VAL A 889 9.54 -4.57 9.47
CA VAL A 889 9.84 -4.22 8.07
C VAL A 889 8.85 -3.17 7.57
N GLN A 890 7.55 -3.32 7.85
CA GLN A 890 6.53 -2.32 7.46
C GLN A 890 6.77 -0.96 8.15
N ALA A 891 6.99 -0.96 9.47
CA ALA A 891 7.20 0.27 10.22
C ALA A 891 8.52 0.97 9.85
N ALA A 892 9.64 0.23 9.78
CA ALA A 892 10.97 0.78 9.56
C ALA A 892 11.22 1.26 8.12
N LEU A 893 10.53 0.68 7.13
CA LEU A 893 10.73 0.99 5.70
C LEU A 893 9.63 1.86 5.09
N CYS A 894 8.44 1.93 5.70
CA CYS A 894 7.26 2.56 5.07
C CYS A 894 6.78 1.85 3.79
N ALA A 895 6.91 0.52 3.73
CA ALA A 895 6.45 -0.31 2.62
C ALA A 895 5.50 -1.40 3.14
N THR A 896 4.39 -1.66 2.45
CA THR A 896 3.42 -2.69 2.84
C THR A 896 3.96 -4.08 2.49
N VAL A 897 3.89 -5.01 3.44
CA VAL A 897 4.38 -6.40 3.30
C VAL A 897 3.18 -7.33 3.22
N PHE A 898 2.80 -7.66 1.98
CA PHE A 898 1.75 -8.61 1.67
C PHE A 898 2.28 -10.03 1.87
N GLN A 899 1.68 -10.82 2.77
CA GLN A 899 1.93 -12.25 2.81
C GLN A 899 1.09 -12.96 1.74
N GLY A 900 1.68 -13.97 1.09
CA GLY A 900 1.00 -14.84 0.14
C GLY A 900 1.39 -16.31 0.29
N TYR A 901 0.41 -17.19 0.15
CA TYR A 901 0.57 -18.65 0.21
C TYR A 901 0.12 -19.32 -1.09
N GLY A 902 0.95 -20.25 -1.56
CA GLY A 902 0.78 -21.01 -2.79
C GLY A 902 1.97 -21.93 -3.04
N LEU A 903 1.78 -22.93 -3.89
CA LEU A 903 2.72 -24.03 -4.12
C LEU A 903 3.08 -24.11 -5.62
N THR A 904 4.02 -24.98 -6.01
CA THR A 904 4.34 -25.18 -7.45
C THR A 904 3.18 -25.87 -8.16
N GLU A 905 2.56 -26.82 -7.45
CA GLU A 905 1.38 -27.57 -7.79
C GLU A 905 0.10 -26.72 -7.86
N THR A 906 0.15 -25.45 -7.42
CA THR A 906 -0.94 -24.47 -7.50
C THR A 906 -0.52 -23.16 -8.17
N CYS A 907 0.58 -23.17 -8.94
CA CYS A 907 1.06 -22.02 -9.72
C CYS A 907 1.35 -20.74 -8.92
N ALA A 908 1.80 -20.87 -7.67
CA ALA A 908 1.93 -19.76 -6.70
C ALA A 908 0.62 -18.98 -6.45
N ALA A 909 -0.53 -19.64 -6.61
CA ALA A 909 -1.84 -19.14 -6.22
C ALA A 909 -2.44 -19.98 -5.08
N GLY A 910 -3.21 -19.30 -4.23
CA GLY A 910 -3.81 -19.82 -3.01
C GLY A 910 -4.44 -18.65 -2.26
N THR A 911 -3.66 -17.95 -1.45
CA THR A 911 -4.08 -16.71 -0.78
C THR A 911 -3.03 -15.60 -0.93
N ILE A 912 -3.47 -14.33 -0.95
CA ILE A 912 -2.62 -13.14 -0.80
C ILE A 912 -3.40 -12.09 0.00
N ALA A 913 -2.73 -11.37 0.91
CA ALA A 913 -3.32 -10.25 1.65
C ALA A 913 -3.82 -9.11 0.73
N ASP A 914 -4.86 -8.37 1.13
CA ASP A 914 -5.24 -7.10 0.45
C ASP A 914 -4.62 -5.88 1.12
N GLN A 915 -4.66 -4.73 0.46
CA GLN A 915 -4.10 -3.47 0.98
C GLN A 915 -4.84 -2.89 2.21
N PHE A 916 -5.89 -3.56 2.67
CA PHE A 916 -6.63 -3.23 3.87
C PHE A 916 -6.43 -4.30 4.96
N ASP A 917 -5.63 -5.34 4.72
CA ASP A 917 -5.29 -6.38 5.68
C ASP A 917 -4.13 -5.89 6.56
N ILE A 918 -4.49 -5.42 7.76
CA ILE A 918 -3.55 -4.94 8.77
C ILE A 918 -3.01 -6.07 9.66
N THR A 919 -3.37 -7.33 9.38
CA THR A 919 -2.99 -8.46 10.24
C THR A 919 -1.54 -8.90 10.01
N SER A 920 -0.93 -9.41 11.08
CA SER A 920 0.40 -10.02 11.02
C SER A 920 0.29 -11.54 11.11
N GLY A 921 1.18 -12.25 10.43
CA GLY A 921 1.27 -13.72 10.54
C GLY A 921 0.11 -14.49 9.91
N ARG A 922 -0.79 -13.81 9.17
CA ARG A 922 -1.77 -14.43 8.27
C ARG A 922 -1.30 -14.26 6.82
N THR A 923 -1.83 -15.08 5.92
CA THR A 923 -1.45 -15.13 4.49
C THR A 923 -2.51 -14.54 3.57
N GLY A 924 -3.37 -13.67 4.11
CA GLY A 924 -4.54 -13.14 3.41
C GLY A 924 -5.63 -14.19 3.20
N TYR A 925 -6.43 -14.00 2.15
CA TYR A 925 -7.61 -14.80 1.82
C TYR A 925 -7.55 -15.32 0.37
N PRO A 926 -8.40 -16.29 -0.03
CA PRO A 926 -8.42 -16.85 -1.38
C PRO A 926 -8.27 -15.83 -2.51
N LEU A 927 -7.48 -16.18 -3.53
CA LEU A 927 -7.47 -15.42 -4.78
C LEU A 927 -8.73 -15.71 -5.60
N VAL A 928 -9.21 -14.72 -6.37
CA VAL A 928 -10.43 -14.85 -7.19
C VAL A 928 -10.41 -15.98 -8.23
N SER A 929 -9.24 -16.57 -8.48
CA SER A 929 -8.98 -17.67 -9.41
C SER A 929 -9.03 -19.08 -8.80
N CYS A 930 -9.18 -19.20 -7.48
CA CYS A 930 -9.13 -20.47 -6.76
C CYS A 930 -10.07 -20.49 -5.54
N GLU A 931 -10.31 -21.68 -5.01
CA GLU A 931 -11.11 -21.91 -3.80
C GLU A 931 -10.32 -22.76 -2.79
N ILE A 932 -10.61 -22.63 -1.50
CA ILE A 932 -9.88 -23.34 -0.44
C ILE A 932 -10.83 -24.16 0.42
N ARG A 933 -10.67 -25.49 0.39
CA ARG A 933 -11.43 -26.42 1.24
C ARG A 933 -10.55 -26.84 2.42
N LEU A 934 -11.10 -26.84 3.64
CA LEU A 934 -10.46 -27.51 4.77
C LEU A 934 -10.94 -28.96 4.85
N VAL A 935 -10.04 -29.87 5.24
CA VAL A 935 -10.36 -31.28 5.51
C VAL A 935 -9.84 -31.66 6.90
N ASN A 936 -10.64 -32.38 7.68
CA ASN A 936 -10.23 -32.88 9.00
C ASN A 936 -8.92 -33.69 8.90
N TRP A 937 -8.07 -33.52 9.90
CA TRP A 937 -6.91 -34.37 10.12
C TRP A 937 -6.98 -34.96 11.53
N ASP A 938 -7.81 -36.00 11.68
CA ASP A 938 -8.16 -36.61 12.97
C ASP A 938 -6.94 -37.13 13.75
N GLU A 939 -5.89 -37.57 13.06
CA GLU A 939 -4.61 -37.99 13.65
C GLU A 939 -4.00 -36.86 14.49
N GLY A 940 -3.89 -35.67 13.88
CA GLY A 940 -3.42 -34.43 14.51
C GLY A 940 -4.48 -33.67 15.31
N GLN A 941 -5.71 -34.19 15.41
CA GLN A 941 -6.85 -33.58 16.10
C GLN A 941 -7.27 -32.18 15.58
N PHE A 942 -6.98 -31.86 14.31
CA PHE A 942 -7.45 -30.62 13.66
C PHE A 942 -8.76 -30.86 12.92
N LYS A 943 -9.82 -30.09 13.22
CA LYS A 943 -11.16 -30.27 12.64
C LYS A 943 -11.80 -28.97 12.15
N VAL A 944 -12.60 -29.09 11.08
CA VAL A 944 -13.37 -27.95 10.52
C VAL A 944 -14.45 -27.44 11.47
N THR A 945 -14.71 -28.16 12.57
CA THR A 945 -15.64 -27.76 13.65
C THR A 945 -14.94 -27.12 14.85
N ASP A 946 -13.62 -26.96 14.81
CA ASP A 946 -12.83 -26.39 15.92
C ASP A 946 -13.26 -24.96 16.29
N LYS A 947 -12.95 -24.56 17.53
CA LYS A 947 -13.23 -23.23 18.08
C LYS A 947 -11.97 -22.65 18.76
N PRO A 948 -11.73 -21.32 18.67
CA PRO A 948 -12.59 -20.29 18.07
C PRO A 948 -12.72 -20.40 16.54
N ASN A 949 -11.68 -20.89 15.87
CA ASN A 949 -11.58 -20.96 14.41
C ASN A 949 -11.55 -22.41 13.89
N PRO A 950 -12.12 -22.70 12.70
CA PRO A 950 -11.98 -23.99 12.03
C PRO A 950 -10.53 -24.24 11.57
N ARG A 951 -10.08 -25.50 11.66
CA ARG A 951 -8.72 -25.91 11.30
C ARG A 951 -8.71 -27.21 10.49
N GLY A 952 -7.67 -27.43 9.69
CA GLY A 952 -7.54 -28.69 8.94
C GLY A 952 -6.47 -28.64 7.85
N GLU A 953 -6.39 -29.71 7.07
CA GLU A 953 -5.57 -29.72 5.84
C GLU A 953 -6.16 -28.76 4.81
N ILE A 954 -5.31 -27.91 4.24
CA ILE A 954 -5.68 -27.04 3.13
C ILE A 954 -5.71 -27.87 1.84
N LEU A 955 -6.85 -27.84 1.14
CA LEU A 955 -6.98 -28.25 -0.25
C LEU A 955 -7.23 -27.00 -1.11
N ILE A 956 -6.34 -26.70 -2.05
CA ILE A 956 -6.52 -25.60 -3.02
C ILE A 956 -7.19 -26.18 -4.26
N GLY A 957 -8.29 -25.57 -4.69
CA GLY A 957 -9.12 -26.00 -5.84
C GLY A 957 -9.20 -24.96 -6.95
N GLY A 958 -9.59 -25.41 -8.14
CA GLY A 958 -9.86 -24.57 -9.31
C GLY A 958 -8.77 -24.63 -10.37
N LYS A 959 -8.80 -23.69 -11.32
CA LYS A 959 -7.94 -23.75 -12.53
C LYS A 959 -6.46 -23.50 -12.27
N VAL A 960 -6.07 -23.03 -11.09
CA VAL A 960 -4.65 -22.85 -10.71
C VAL A 960 -3.91 -24.18 -10.46
N VAL A 961 -4.65 -25.28 -10.22
CA VAL A 961 -4.08 -26.58 -9.86
C VAL A 961 -3.42 -27.25 -11.05
N ALA A 962 -2.14 -27.63 -10.88
CA ALA A 962 -1.32 -28.27 -11.89
C ALA A 962 -1.92 -29.59 -12.42
N LYS A 963 -1.46 -30.01 -13.60
CA LYS A 963 -1.97 -31.21 -14.27
C LYS A 963 -1.59 -32.47 -13.49
N GLU A 964 -0.30 -32.63 -13.19
CA GLU A 964 0.26 -33.87 -12.62
C GLU A 964 1.71 -33.63 -12.17
N TYR A 965 2.26 -34.56 -11.38
CA TYR A 965 3.70 -34.77 -11.31
C TYR A 965 4.19 -35.54 -12.54
N PHE A 966 5.31 -35.08 -13.09
CA PHE A 966 5.98 -35.66 -14.25
C PHE A 966 6.84 -36.89 -13.85
N GLY A 967 7.09 -37.78 -14.81
CA GLY A 967 8.07 -38.86 -14.69
C GLY A 967 7.80 -39.82 -13.52
N GLU A 968 8.84 -40.17 -12.75
CA GLU A 968 8.74 -41.11 -11.64
C GLU A 968 7.88 -40.60 -10.47
N ALA A 969 7.76 -39.28 -10.34
CA ALA A 969 6.96 -38.62 -9.30
C ALA A 969 5.44 -38.74 -9.54
N SER A 970 5.01 -39.18 -10.73
CA SER A 970 3.60 -39.47 -11.05
C SER A 970 2.89 -40.41 -10.07
N LYS A 971 3.63 -41.23 -9.32
CA LYS A 971 3.12 -42.06 -8.21
C LYS A 971 2.46 -41.23 -7.09
N GLU A 972 2.86 -39.97 -6.93
CA GLU A 972 2.30 -39.04 -5.94
C GLU A 972 1.07 -38.28 -6.45
N ASN A 973 0.57 -38.60 -7.65
CA ASN A 973 -0.64 -37.98 -8.21
C ASN A 973 -1.92 -38.23 -7.40
N VAL A 974 -1.90 -39.12 -6.41
CA VAL A 974 -2.96 -39.30 -5.39
C VAL A 974 -3.25 -38.01 -4.59
N ASN A 975 -2.31 -37.06 -4.58
CA ASN A 975 -2.49 -35.74 -3.97
C ASN A 975 -3.37 -34.81 -4.84
N PHE A 976 -3.56 -35.09 -6.13
CA PHE A 976 -4.57 -34.43 -6.96
C PHE A 976 -5.89 -35.19 -6.88
N LYS A 977 -6.95 -34.52 -6.44
CA LYS A 977 -8.29 -35.09 -6.29
C LYS A 977 -9.29 -34.31 -7.13
N GLU A 978 -10.43 -34.93 -7.43
CA GLU A 978 -11.55 -34.26 -8.08
C GLU A 978 -12.78 -34.35 -7.18
N ILE A 979 -13.38 -33.20 -6.88
CA ILE A 979 -14.51 -33.06 -5.96
C ILE A 979 -15.51 -32.15 -6.67
N ASN A 980 -16.73 -32.64 -6.90
CA ASN A 980 -17.83 -31.93 -7.58
C ASN A 980 -17.40 -31.29 -8.92
N GLY A 981 -16.59 -32.00 -9.72
CA GLY A 981 -16.08 -31.52 -11.01
C GLY A 981 -14.95 -30.47 -10.94
N THR A 982 -14.49 -30.14 -9.73
CA THR A 982 -13.33 -29.25 -9.52
C THR A 982 -12.11 -30.06 -9.12
N ARG A 983 -10.97 -29.78 -9.77
CA ARG A 983 -9.66 -30.35 -9.40
C ARG A 983 -9.12 -29.61 -8.18
N TYR A 984 -8.67 -30.38 -7.19
CA TYR A 984 -8.03 -29.93 -5.96
C TYR A 984 -6.64 -30.56 -5.81
N PHE A 985 -5.74 -29.84 -5.12
CA PHE A 985 -4.48 -30.38 -4.63
C PHE A 985 -4.49 -30.45 -3.09
N CYS A 986 -4.27 -31.63 -2.54
CA CYS A 986 -4.02 -31.83 -1.11
C CYS A 986 -2.61 -31.33 -0.78
N THR A 987 -2.52 -30.17 -0.12
CA THR A 987 -1.25 -29.48 0.10
C THR A 987 -0.31 -30.20 1.07
N GLY A 988 -0.86 -30.98 2.01
CA GLY A 988 -0.13 -31.51 3.15
C GLY A 988 0.17 -30.47 4.24
N ASP A 989 -0.33 -29.25 4.09
CA ASP A 989 -0.12 -28.12 5.02
C ASP A 989 -1.42 -27.83 5.79
N ILE A 990 -1.30 -27.54 7.09
CA ILE A 990 -2.43 -27.27 8.00
C ILE A 990 -2.72 -25.78 8.06
N GLY A 991 -4.00 -25.43 7.96
CA GLY A 991 -4.50 -24.05 8.03
C GLY A 991 -5.52 -23.83 9.15
N GLU A 992 -5.61 -22.57 9.56
CA GLU A 992 -6.65 -22.01 10.44
C GLU A 992 -7.31 -20.83 9.69
N ILE A 993 -8.65 -20.81 9.61
CA ILE A 993 -9.39 -19.75 8.89
C ILE A 993 -10.13 -18.86 9.90
N PHE A 994 -9.95 -17.55 9.81
CA PHE A 994 -10.51 -16.56 10.71
C PHE A 994 -11.90 -16.08 10.26
N PRO A 995 -12.70 -15.40 11.13
CA PRO A 995 -14.07 -14.98 10.80
C PRO A 995 -14.18 -13.97 9.65
N ASP A 996 -13.08 -13.31 9.28
CA ASP A 996 -12.95 -12.44 8.11
C ASP A 996 -12.62 -13.20 6.80
N GLY A 997 -12.40 -14.51 6.87
CA GLY A 997 -12.02 -15.36 5.73
C GLY A 997 -10.51 -15.36 5.41
N THR A 998 -9.68 -14.71 6.22
CA THR A 998 -8.22 -14.81 6.09
C THR A 998 -7.67 -16.10 6.72
N ILE A 999 -6.52 -16.56 6.25
CA ILE A 999 -5.95 -17.87 6.58
C ILE A 999 -4.57 -17.72 7.22
N LYS A 1000 -4.33 -18.40 8.35
CA LYS A 1000 -3.01 -18.62 8.94
C LYS A 1000 -2.55 -20.03 8.63
N ILE A 1001 -1.32 -20.17 8.14
CA ILE A 1001 -0.67 -21.48 7.99
C ILE A 1001 -0.12 -21.86 9.36
N VAL A 1002 -0.46 -23.05 9.83
CA VAL A 1002 -0.03 -23.57 11.14
C VAL A 1002 1.35 -24.20 10.99
N ASP A 1003 1.43 -25.34 10.29
CA ASP A 1003 2.67 -26.00 9.88
C ASP A 1003 2.35 -27.13 8.87
N ARG A 1004 3.37 -27.85 8.39
CA ARG A 1004 3.23 -29.00 7.50
C ARG A 1004 2.86 -30.26 8.30
N LYS A 1005 1.97 -31.11 7.81
CA LYS A 1005 1.62 -32.42 8.43
C LYS A 1005 2.83 -33.31 8.75
N LYS A 1006 3.91 -33.17 7.99
CA LYS A 1006 5.14 -33.95 8.11
C LYS A 1006 6.16 -33.37 9.10
N ASP A 1007 6.01 -32.09 9.46
CA ASP A 1007 6.88 -31.39 10.42
C ASP A 1007 6.21 -31.24 11.81
N LEU A 1008 4.91 -31.59 11.92
CA LEU A 1008 4.16 -31.71 13.17
C LEU A 1008 4.37 -33.09 13.80
N ILE A 1009 5.29 -33.19 14.77
CA ILE A 1009 5.59 -34.45 15.46
C ILE A 1009 4.80 -34.53 16.78
N LYS A 1010 4.14 -35.67 17.00
CA LYS A 1010 3.49 -35.99 18.27
C LYS A 1010 4.52 -36.46 19.29
N LEU A 1011 4.59 -35.82 20.46
CA LEU A 1011 5.35 -36.32 21.61
C LEU A 1011 4.58 -37.42 22.34
N ARG A 1012 5.27 -38.17 23.20
CA ARG A 1012 4.72 -39.26 24.02
C ARG A 1012 3.60 -38.81 24.97
N GLY A 1013 3.59 -37.55 25.42
CA GLY A 1013 2.51 -36.97 26.23
C GLY A 1013 1.17 -36.84 25.47
N GLY A 1014 1.23 -36.80 24.14
CA GLY A 1014 0.08 -36.68 23.24
C GLY A 1014 -0.02 -35.34 22.52
N GLU A 1015 0.76 -34.34 22.94
CA GLU A 1015 0.87 -33.03 22.31
C GLU A 1015 1.58 -33.12 20.95
N TYR A 1016 1.25 -32.20 20.04
CA TYR A 1016 1.96 -32.00 18.78
C TYR A 1016 2.88 -30.79 18.86
N VAL A 1017 4.13 -30.94 18.44
CA VAL A 1017 5.13 -29.87 18.37
C VAL A 1017 5.34 -29.46 16.90
N SER A 1018 5.32 -28.15 16.64
CA SER A 1018 5.79 -27.59 15.36
C SER A 1018 7.30 -27.35 15.44
N LEU A 1019 8.08 -28.17 14.74
CA LEU A 1019 9.54 -28.01 14.70
C LEU A 1019 9.93 -26.65 14.12
N ASN A 1020 9.26 -26.25 13.03
CA ASN A 1020 9.54 -25.01 12.30
C ASN A 1020 9.27 -23.76 13.18
N LYS A 1021 8.24 -23.79 14.06
CA LYS A 1021 7.95 -22.73 15.04
C LYS A 1021 9.08 -22.56 16.06
N VAL A 1022 9.57 -23.66 16.63
CA VAL A 1022 10.65 -23.66 17.64
C VAL A 1022 11.96 -23.18 17.01
N GLU A 1023 12.31 -23.69 15.83
CA GLU A 1023 13.51 -23.27 15.08
C GLU A 1023 13.49 -21.77 14.75
N THR A 1024 12.33 -21.24 14.34
CA THR A 1024 12.15 -19.80 14.07
C THR A 1024 12.35 -18.94 15.32
N ALA A 1025 11.99 -19.44 16.51
CA ALA A 1025 12.24 -18.74 17.77
C ALA A 1025 13.72 -18.78 18.18
N ILE A 1026 14.38 -19.93 18.04
CA ILE A 1026 15.81 -20.12 18.38
C ILE A 1026 16.71 -19.28 17.47
N ASN A 1027 16.43 -19.24 16.16
CA ASN A 1027 17.21 -18.49 15.18
C ASN A 1027 17.14 -16.94 15.37
N LYS A 1028 16.27 -16.43 16.25
CA LYS A 1028 16.31 -15.01 16.70
C LYS A 1028 17.48 -14.70 17.64
N SER A 1029 18.20 -15.70 18.16
CA SER A 1029 19.36 -15.48 19.02
C SER A 1029 20.51 -14.77 18.31
N SER A 1030 21.24 -13.95 19.07
CA SER A 1030 22.40 -13.20 18.57
C SER A 1030 23.61 -14.07 18.22
N ILE A 1031 23.72 -15.29 18.77
CA ILE A 1031 24.89 -16.17 18.61
C ILE A 1031 24.63 -17.44 17.78
N ILE A 1032 23.36 -17.77 17.48
CA ILE A 1032 22.96 -18.96 16.72
C ILE A 1032 22.68 -18.55 15.27
N ASP A 1033 23.32 -19.18 14.28
CA ASP A 1033 23.09 -18.86 12.86
C ASP A 1033 21.94 -19.67 12.27
N ASN A 1034 21.88 -20.95 12.64
CA ASN A 1034 20.79 -21.85 12.30
C ASN A 1034 20.65 -22.95 13.36
N CYS A 1035 19.54 -23.67 13.36
CA CYS A 1035 19.34 -24.84 14.22
C CYS A 1035 18.45 -25.88 13.53
N CYS A 1036 18.51 -27.12 14.02
CA CYS A 1036 17.59 -28.18 13.65
C CYS A 1036 17.03 -28.78 14.94
N VAL A 1037 15.74 -28.59 15.19
CA VAL A 1037 15.04 -29.20 16.32
C VAL A 1037 14.60 -30.60 15.89
N CYS A 1038 14.84 -31.57 16.76
CA CYS A 1038 14.42 -32.95 16.60
C CYS A 1038 13.39 -33.29 17.70
N ALA A 1039 12.37 -34.03 17.31
CA ALA A 1039 11.36 -34.58 18.21
C ALA A 1039 11.16 -36.06 17.87
N SER A 1040 10.98 -36.90 18.89
CA SER A 1040 10.64 -38.30 18.72
C SER A 1040 9.32 -38.60 19.43
N SER A 1041 8.46 -39.40 18.81
CA SER A 1041 7.22 -39.90 19.42
C SER A 1041 7.44 -40.90 20.56
N SER A 1042 8.68 -41.36 20.77
CA SER A 1042 9.08 -42.10 21.97
C SER A 1042 9.43 -41.19 23.16
N SER A 1043 9.62 -39.88 22.96
CA SER A 1043 10.07 -38.93 23.99
C SER A 1043 8.97 -37.96 24.43
N GLU A 1044 9.13 -37.42 25.63
CA GLU A 1044 8.28 -36.39 26.23
C GLU A 1044 8.84 -34.97 26.01
N HIS A 1045 9.87 -34.81 25.19
CA HIS A 1045 10.54 -33.53 24.94
C HIS A 1045 11.32 -33.49 23.61
N THR A 1046 11.68 -32.27 23.19
CA THR A 1046 12.52 -32.01 22.02
C THR A 1046 14.01 -31.86 22.39
N VAL A 1047 14.87 -32.03 21.39
CA VAL A 1047 16.33 -31.76 21.45
C VAL A 1047 16.72 -30.92 20.23
N ALA A 1048 17.87 -30.23 20.23
CA ALA A 1048 18.26 -29.42 19.07
C ALA A 1048 19.76 -29.42 18.74
N LEU A 1049 20.07 -29.46 17.45
CA LEU A 1049 21.39 -29.21 16.90
C LEU A 1049 21.56 -27.71 16.62
N ILE A 1050 22.62 -27.10 17.14
CA ILE A 1050 22.83 -25.64 17.10
C ILE A 1050 24.05 -25.31 16.24
N CYS A 1051 23.85 -24.60 15.12
CA CYS A 1051 24.91 -24.10 14.24
C CYS A 1051 25.24 -22.64 14.61
N PRO A 1052 26.44 -22.33 15.14
CA PRO A 1052 26.74 -21.02 15.73
C PRO A 1052 27.27 -19.98 14.71
N LYS A 1053 26.97 -18.69 14.95
CA LYS A 1053 27.54 -17.56 14.20
C LYS A 1053 29.01 -17.37 14.58
N SER A 1054 29.96 -17.73 13.72
CA SER A 1054 31.39 -17.85 14.11
C SER A 1054 32.03 -16.57 14.68
N LYS A 1055 31.60 -15.37 14.28
CA LYS A 1055 32.09 -14.08 14.82
C LYS A 1055 31.46 -13.74 16.17
N GLU A 1056 30.13 -13.73 16.21
CA GLU A 1056 29.35 -13.42 17.39
C GLU A 1056 29.59 -14.45 18.52
N MET A 1057 29.77 -15.73 18.17
CA MET A 1057 30.12 -16.81 19.10
C MET A 1057 31.55 -16.70 19.64
N ALA A 1058 32.55 -16.38 18.80
CA ALA A 1058 33.90 -16.08 19.30
C ALA A 1058 33.89 -14.87 20.27
N SER A 1059 33.06 -13.87 19.99
CA SER A 1059 32.85 -12.71 20.86
C SER A 1059 32.06 -13.02 22.15
N PHE A 1060 31.44 -14.20 22.21
CA PHE A 1060 30.72 -14.73 23.38
C PHE A 1060 31.63 -15.65 24.20
N THR A 1061 32.44 -16.50 23.57
CA THR A 1061 33.43 -17.33 24.28
C THR A 1061 34.49 -16.46 24.94
N GLU A 1062 35.12 -15.51 24.23
CA GLU A 1062 36.14 -14.60 24.79
C GLU A 1062 35.68 -13.75 26.00
N LYS A 1063 34.36 -13.66 26.27
CA LYS A 1063 33.80 -12.94 27.43
C LYS A 1063 33.41 -13.83 28.60
N ASN A 1064 33.17 -15.12 28.36
CA ASN A 1064 32.59 -16.04 29.35
C ASN A 1064 33.49 -17.25 29.67
N PHE A 1065 34.44 -17.58 28.78
CA PHE A 1065 35.30 -18.76 28.84
C PHE A 1065 36.75 -18.40 28.48
N ASN A 1066 37.72 -18.99 29.18
CA ASN A 1066 39.16 -18.70 28.96
C ASN A 1066 39.85 -19.64 27.97
N GLU A 1067 39.17 -20.71 27.52
CA GLU A 1067 39.69 -21.63 26.50
C GLU A 1067 39.50 -21.03 25.09
N LYS A 1068 40.44 -21.34 24.18
CA LYS A 1068 40.45 -20.89 22.79
C LYS A 1068 40.44 -22.04 21.78
N ASP A 1069 40.65 -23.28 22.24
CA ASP A 1069 40.48 -24.48 21.43
C ASP A 1069 38.98 -24.78 21.23
N TRP A 1070 38.52 -24.59 19.99
CA TRP A 1070 37.11 -24.71 19.62
C TRP A 1070 36.53 -26.10 19.83
N GLN A 1071 37.33 -27.17 19.67
CA GLN A 1071 36.83 -28.53 19.90
C GLN A 1071 36.66 -28.80 21.40
N LYS A 1072 37.62 -28.35 22.23
CA LYS A 1072 37.48 -28.46 23.70
C LYS A 1072 36.33 -27.63 24.27
N LEU A 1073 35.99 -26.51 23.64
CA LEU A 1073 34.81 -25.71 24.02
C LEU A 1073 33.51 -26.44 23.70
N VAL A 1074 33.37 -27.05 22.53
CA VAL A 1074 32.15 -27.80 22.14
C VAL A 1074 31.93 -29.05 23.01
N ASP A 1075 32.99 -29.60 23.58
CA ASP A 1075 32.93 -30.73 24.54
C ASP A 1075 32.90 -30.30 26.03
N ASP A 1076 32.85 -28.99 26.35
CA ASP A 1076 32.64 -28.50 27.73
C ASP A 1076 31.14 -28.49 28.06
N GLU A 1077 30.76 -29.24 29.09
CA GLU A 1077 29.41 -29.30 29.67
C GLU A 1077 28.89 -27.89 30.03
N LYS A 1078 29.75 -27.01 30.55
CA LYS A 1078 29.38 -25.63 30.94
C LYS A 1078 29.17 -24.70 29.74
N PHE A 1079 29.82 -24.99 28.62
CA PHE A 1079 29.59 -24.26 27.38
C PHE A 1079 28.22 -24.65 26.80
N ASN A 1080 27.93 -25.95 26.75
CA ASN A 1080 26.63 -26.44 26.28
C ASN A 1080 25.48 -25.97 27.19
N ASP A 1081 25.64 -25.96 28.51
CA ASP A 1081 24.69 -25.34 29.46
C ASP A 1081 24.41 -23.85 29.16
N ALA A 1082 25.47 -23.08 28.86
CA ALA A 1082 25.34 -21.65 28.57
C ALA A 1082 24.60 -21.40 27.25
N ILE A 1083 24.84 -22.22 26.22
CA ILE A 1083 24.09 -22.15 24.94
C ILE A 1083 22.66 -22.67 25.12
N LEU A 1084 22.43 -23.72 25.90
CA LEU A 1084 21.11 -24.26 26.23
C LEU A 1084 20.25 -23.19 26.91
N LYS A 1085 20.83 -22.41 27.82
CA LYS A 1085 20.14 -21.30 28.47
C LYS A 1085 19.74 -20.18 27.50
N GLU A 1086 20.61 -19.80 26.56
CA GLU A 1086 20.29 -18.83 25.51
C GLU A 1086 19.19 -19.38 24.56
N VAL A 1087 19.22 -20.67 24.22
CA VAL A 1087 18.15 -21.37 23.48
C VAL A 1087 16.82 -21.30 24.23
N GLN A 1088 16.80 -21.66 25.51
CA GLN A 1088 15.59 -21.61 26.35
C GLN A 1088 15.05 -20.18 26.52
N ASP A 1089 15.92 -19.19 26.70
CA ASP A 1089 15.51 -17.79 26.83
C ASP A 1089 15.09 -17.16 25.49
N ALA A 1090 15.59 -17.67 24.35
CA ALA A 1090 15.05 -17.35 23.02
C ALA A 1090 13.66 -17.96 22.81
N CYS A 1091 13.46 -19.23 23.16
CA CYS A 1091 12.15 -19.89 23.12
C CYS A 1091 11.10 -19.18 23.99
N LYS A 1092 11.43 -18.79 25.23
CA LYS A 1092 10.53 -18.01 26.12
C LYS A 1092 10.13 -16.67 25.50
N LYS A 1093 11.09 -15.93 24.92
CA LYS A 1093 10.81 -14.66 24.21
C LYS A 1093 9.95 -14.88 22.94
N GLY A 1094 10.04 -16.06 22.33
CA GLY A 1094 9.27 -16.45 21.16
C GLY A 1094 7.86 -17.00 21.43
N GLY A 1095 7.41 -17.09 22.70
CA GLY A 1095 6.10 -17.66 23.03
C GLY A 1095 6.00 -19.16 22.73
N ILE A 1096 7.12 -19.89 22.89
CA ILE A 1096 7.18 -21.35 22.74
C ILE A 1096 6.69 -22.02 24.02
N GLU A 1097 5.82 -23.02 23.90
CA GLU A 1097 5.23 -23.73 25.04
C GLU A 1097 6.23 -24.66 25.71
N GLY A 1098 6.07 -24.90 27.02
CA GLY A 1098 7.08 -25.58 27.85
C GLY A 1098 7.47 -26.99 27.41
N PHE A 1099 6.62 -27.69 26.65
CA PHE A 1099 6.88 -29.02 26.07
C PHE A 1099 7.55 -28.97 24.68
N GLU A 1100 7.48 -27.83 23.98
CA GLU A 1100 8.11 -27.62 22.68
C GLU A 1100 9.60 -27.23 22.81
N VAL A 1101 9.99 -26.64 23.96
CA VAL A 1101 11.36 -26.13 24.22
C VAL A 1101 12.37 -27.29 24.34
N PRO A 1102 13.52 -27.23 23.61
CA PRO A 1102 14.56 -28.25 23.73
C PRO A 1102 15.13 -28.37 25.15
N LYS A 1103 15.19 -29.60 25.67
CA LYS A 1103 15.87 -29.90 26.94
C LYS A 1103 17.36 -30.10 26.77
N CYS A 1104 17.78 -30.77 25.69
CA CYS A 1104 19.18 -31.12 25.40
C CYS A 1104 19.59 -30.50 24.06
N ILE A 1105 20.86 -30.10 23.92
CA ILE A 1105 21.41 -29.59 22.66
C ILE A 1105 22.83 -30.12 22.39
N LYS A 1106 23.22 -30.14 21.11
CA LYS A 1106 24.63 -30.28 20.68
C LYS A 1106 24.99 -29.11 19.77
N VAL A 1107 26.07 -28.41 20.08
CA VAL A 1107 26.65 -27.40 19.19
C VAL A 1107 27.43 -28.12 18.08
N VAL A 1108 27.10 -27.85 16.81
CA VAL A 1108 27.77 -28.47 15.66
C VAL A 1108 28.84 -27.57 15.07
N THR A 1109 29.94 -28.16 14.58
CA THR A 1109 31.11 -27.43 14.07
C THR A 1109 31.01 -27.00 12.61
N ASP A 1110 30.14 -27.64 11.83
CA ASP A 1110 30.15 -27.52 10.37
C ASP A 1110 29.18 -26.46 9.87
N ALA A 1111 29.60 -25.64 8.91
CA ALA A 1111 28.76 -24.61 8.30
C ALA A 1111 27.63 -25.21 7.43
N TRP A 1112 26.39 -24.77 7.66
CA TRP A 1112 25.21 -25.22 6.91
C TRP A 1112 24.95 -24.32 5.71
N THR A 1113 25.58 -24.61 4.58
CA THR A 1113 25.45 -23.87 3.32
C THR A 1113 24.70 -24.71 2.27
N PRO A 1114 24.24 -24.11 1.16
CA PRO A 1114 23.67 -24.89 0.05
C PRO A 1114 24.70 -25.87 -0.54
N GLU A 1115 25.97 -25.49 -0.52
CA GLU A 1115 27.13 -26.25 -1.02
C GLU A 1115 27.46 -27.46 -0.14
N THR A 1116 27.38 -27.34 1.20
CA THR A 1116 27.48 -28.50 2.11
C THR A 1116 26.23 -29.39 2.07
N GLY A 1117 25.20 -29.00 1.32
CA GLY A 1117 24.02 -29.81 1.06
C GLY A 1117 23.05 -29.92 2.23
N LEU A 1118 23.31 -29.23 3.36
CA LEU A 1118 22.49 -29.28 4.58
C LEU A 1118 21.31 -28.30 4.56
N VAL A 1119 21.38 -27.24 3.75
CA VAL A 1119 20.24 -26.36 3.43
C VAL A 1119 19.95 -26.32 1.93
N THR A 1120 18.75 -25.86 1.56
CA THR A 1120 18.40 -25.47 0.18
C THR A 1120 18.99 -24.11 -0.16
N ASP A 1121 18.90 -23.73 -1.42
CA ASP A 1121 19.40 -22.44 -1.93
C ASP A 1121 18.55 -21.24 -1.49
N ALA A 1122 17.33 -21.50 -1.02
CA ALA A 1122 16.51 -20.55 -0.26
C ALA A 1122 16.85 -20.54 1.25
N LEU A 1123 17.93 -21.20 1.65
CA LEU A 1123 18.43 -21.40 3.02
C LEU A 1123 17.46 -22.13 3.97
N LYS A 1124 16.56 -22.95 3.43
CA LYS A 1124 15.68 -23.82 4.22
C LYS A 1124 16.41 -25.10 4.62
N LEU A 1125 16.18 -25.59 5.84
CA LEU A 1125 16.77 -26.84 6.34
C LEU A 1125 16.40 -28.04 5.45
N LYS A 1126 17.38 -28.87 5.10
CA LYS A 1126 17.13 -30.21 4.52
C LYS A 1126 17.13 -31.22 5.67
N ARG A 1127 16.09 -31.16 6.52
CA ARG A 1127 15.95 -31.89 7.80
C ARG A 1127 16.53 -33.31 7.76
N LYS A 1128 16.08 -34.16 6.82
CA LYS A 1128 16.59 -35.54 6.64
C LYS A 1128 18.09 -35.68 6.41
N ALA A 1129 18.73 -34.75 5.70
CA ALA A 1129 20.17 -34.77 5.47
C ALA A 1129 20.97 -34.35 6.73
N ILE A 1130 20.37 -33.53 7.58
CA ILE A 1130 20.92 -33.14 8.88
C ILE A 1130 20.75 -34.33 9.87
N GLU A 1131 19.53 -34.87 9.97
CA GLU A 1131 19.21 -36.05 10.80
C GLU A 1131 20.05 -37.28 10.44
N GLN A 1132 20.28 -37.53 9.15
CA GLN A 1132 21.13 -38.65 8.71
C GLN A 1132 22.62 -38.40 8.97
N LYS A 1133 23.08 -37.15 9.02
CA LYS A 1133 24.48 -36.81 9.25
C LYS A 1133 24.85 -36.86 10.74
N TYR A 1134 23.99 -36.32 11.60
CA TYR A 1134 24.19 -36.23 13.05
C TYR A 1134 23.33 -37.25 13.81
N LYS A 1135 23.04 -38.40 13.18
CA LYS A 1135 22.12 -39.41 13.72
C LYS A 1135 22.55 -39.88 15.11
N ASP A 1136 23.84 -40.16 15.25
CA ASP A 1136 24.40 -40.74 16.47
C ASP A 1136 24.44 -39.68 17.60
N ASP A 1137 24.69 -38.39 17.28
CA ASP A 1137 24.53 -37.26 18.22
C ASP A 1137 23.07 -37.13 18.70
N ILE A 1138 22.09 -37.23 17.78
CA ILE A 1138 20.66 -37.09 18.11
C ILE A 1138 20.20 -38.26 19.00
N GLU A 1139 20.67 -39.48 18.76
CA GLU A 1139 20.35 -40.63 19.59
C GLU A 1139 20.98 -40.48 20.99
N GLN A 1140 22.24 -40.02 21.10
CA GLN A 1140 22.86 -39.73 22.40
C GLN A 1140 22.10 -38.63 23.18
N LEU A 1141 21.65 -37.55 22.52
CA LEU A 1141 20.89 -36.46 23.16
C LEU A 1141 19.56 -36.92 23.82
N TYR A 1142 19.04 -38.09 23.45
CA TYR A 1142 17.88 -38.72 24.08
C TYR A 1142 18.24 -39.79 25.15
N GLU A 1143 19.49 -40.28 25.20
CA GLU A 1143 19.95 -41.23 26.23
C GLU A 1143 20.51 -40.55 27.48
N ASP A 1144 21.13 -39.37 27.33
CA ASP A 1144 21.79 -38.60 28.42
C ASP A 1144 20.82 -37.90 29.40
N GLU A 1145 19.57 -38.37 29.57
CA GLU A 1145 18.59 -37.74 30.48
C GLU A 1145 18.97 -37.91 31.98
N PRO A 1146 19.07 -36.82 32.76
CA PRO A 1146 19.40 -36.89 34.18
C PRO A 1146 18.24 -37.46 35.01
N LYS A 1147 18.31 -38.78 35.26
CA LYS A 1147 17.34 -39.57 36.05
C LYS A 1147 16.99 -38.88 37.38
N GLN A 1148 15.75 -38.37 37.48
CA GLN A 1148 15.28 -37.66 38.67
C GLN A 1148 15.42 -38.51 39.94
N GLY A 1149 15.93 -37.89 41.00
CA GLY A 1149 16.45 -38.60 42.17
C GLY A 1149 15.37 -39.25 43.04
N LYS A 1150 15.58 -40.52 43.39
CA LYS A 1150 14.88 -41.13 44.54
C LYS A 1150 15.25 -40.39 45.82
N SER A 1151 14.26 -39.99 46.61
CA SER A 1151 14.47 -39.39 47.92
C SER A 1151 15.23 -40.34 48.85
N LYS A 1152 16.41 -39.92 49.32
CA LYS A 1152 17.04 -40.51 50.50
C LYS A 1152 16.57 -39.74 51.73
N SER A 1153 15.92 -40.44 52.65
CA SER A 1153 15.54 -39.90 53.95
C SER A 1153 16.78 -39.59 54.78
N ASN A 1154 16.91 -38.32 55.22
CA ASN A 1154 17.72 -38.04 56.39
C ASN A 1154 17.01 -38.58 57.63
N LYS A 1155 17.80 -39.08 58.58
CA LYS A 1155 17.32 -39.60 59.86
C LYS A 1155 18.00 -38.87 61.01
N ASP A 1156 17.17 -38.54 62.00
CA ASP A 1156 17.47 -38.38 63.43
C ASP A 1156 18.36 -37.21 63.93
N ASP A 1157 17.79 -36.51 64.92
CA ASP A 1157 18.40 -35.94 66.14
C ASP A 1157 19.29 -34.67 66.10
N SER A 1158 19.25 -33.79 67.12
CA SER A 1158 18.22 -33.50 68.16
C SER A 1158 18.55 -32.21 68.93
N LYS A 1159 17.61 -31.72 69.77
CA LYS A 1159 17.75 -30.71 70.87
C LYS A 1159 17.95 -29.23 70.48
N GLU A 1160 17.71 -28.25 71.37
CA GLU A 1160 16.60 -28.02 72.33
C GLU A 1160 16.80 -26.63 73.01
N LYS A 1161 15.72 -25.88 73.30
CA LYS A 1161 15.66 -24.71 74.23
C LYS A 1161 16.52 -23.47 73.85
N SER A 1162 16.29 -22.24 74.33
CA SER A 1162 15.13 -21.47 74.85
C SER A 1162 15.57 -19.96 74.92
N ASP A 1163 14.81 -18.90 75.26
CA ASP A 1163 13.53 -18.64 75.95
C ASP A 1163 12.86 -17.34 75.40
N ASP A 1164 11.60 -17.09 75.80
CA ASP A 1164 10.83 -15.82 75.85
C ASP A 1164 10.73 -14.85 74.61
N GLY A 1165 9.59 -14.20 74.34
CA GLY A 1165 8.27 -14.33 74.97
C GLY A 1165 7.23 -13.26 74.56
N ASP A 1166 6.00 -13.43 75.05
CA ASP A 1166 4.93 -12.43 75.27
C ASP A 1166 3.85 -12.07 74.20
N LYS A 1167 2.63 -12.64 74.43
CA LYS A 1167 1.25 -12.06 74.36
C LYS A 1167 0.48 -11.77 73.04
N LYS A 1168 -0.64 -12.52 72.91
CA LYS A 1168 -2.03 -12.11 72.52
C LYS A 1168 -2.27 -11.66 71.05
N ASN A 1169 -3.42 -11.86 70.40
CA ASN A 1169 -4.79 -12.39 70.70
C ASN A 1169 -5.47 -12.71 69.32
N SER A 1170 -6.64 -13.34 69.12
CA SER A 1170 -7.53 -14.28 69.85
C SER A 1170 -8.82 -14.52 69.01
N LYS A 1171 -9.55 -15.64 69.21
CA LYS A 1171 -10.91 -15.96 68.65
C LYS A 1171 -10.96 -16.21 67.11
N GLU A 1172 -11.89 -17.00 66.53
CA GLU A 1172 -12.91 -17.92 67.07
C GLU A 1172 -13.27 -19.06 66.07
N GLU A 1173 -13.88 -20.14 66.59
CA GLU A 1173 -14.94 -21.05 66.06
C GLU A 1173 -15.29 -21.16 64.54
N SER A 1174 -15.77 -22.29 63.98
CA SER A 1174 -15.98 -23.68 64.48
C SER A 1174 -16.41 -24.69 63.38
N ASN A 1175 -16.13 -25.99 63.61
CA ASN A 1175 -16.99 -27.20 63.47
C ASN A 1175 -18.40 -27.14 62.77
N ASN A 1176 -18.98 -28.21 62.18
CA ASN A 1176 -18.56 -29.57 61.72
C ASN A 1176 -19.78 -30.31 61.08
N LYS A 1177 -19.57 -31.54 60.58
CA LYS A 1177 -20.52 -32.71 60.57
C LYS A 1177 -21.77 -32.79 59.65
N ASN A 1178 -21.66 -33.77 58.72
CA ASN A 1178 -22.46 -35.01 58.63
C ASN A 1178 -23.90 -35.13 58.02
N ASP A 1179 -24.15 -36.39 57.61
CA ASP A 1179 -25.41 -37.17 57.56
C ASP A 1179 -26.44 -37.00 56.41
N SER A 1180 -26.18 -37.76 55.33
CA SER A 1180 -27.00 -38.89 54.86
C SER A 1180 -28.53 -38.78 54.62
N THR A 1181 -28.91 -39.20 53.40
CA THR A 1181 -30.10 -39.99 53.02
C THR A 1181 -31.52 -39.45 53.25
N GLY A 1182 -32.33 -39.42 52.17
CA GLY A 1182 -33.58 -40.20 52.22
C GLY A 1182 -34.85 -39.70 51.51
N ASN A 1183 -34.89 -39.71 50.16
CA ASN A 1183 -36.07 -40.12 49.36
C ASN A 1183 -37.40 -39.30 49.53
N PRO A 1184 -38.58 -39.68 48.96
CA PRO A 1184 -38.90 -40.74 47.98
C PRO A 1184 -39.74 -40.31 46.73
N THR A 1185 -39.85 -41.21 45.72
CA THR A 1185 -41.02 -41.50 44.81
C THR A 1185 -41.67 -40.37 43.97
N GLU A 1186 -42.25 -40.56 42.77
CA GLU A 1186 -42.48 -41.66 41.79
C GLU A 1186 -42.70 -40.98 40.39
N VAL A 1187 -43.22 -41.50 39.25
CA VAL A 1187 -44.11 -42.62 38.84
C VAL A 1187 -43.69 -43.11 37.42
N ASP A 1188 -44.30 -44.20 36.94
CA ASP A 1188 -44.15 -44.91 35.64
C ASP A 1188 -44.68 -44.15 34.37
N GLU A 1189 -44.80 -44.68 33.13
CA GLU A 1189 -44.79 -46.07 32.61
C GLU A 1189 -44.51 -46.15 31.08
N GLY A 1190 -44.13 -47.35 30.57
CA GLY A 1190 -44.46 -47.80 29.19
C GLY A 1190 -43.35 -47.82 28.10
N VAL A 1191 -43.25 -48.80 27.18
CA VAL A 1191 -42.97 -50.27 27.31
C VAL A 1191 -42.83 -50.93 25.90
N VAL A 1192 -41.66 -51.53 25.56
CA VAL A 1192 -41.45 -52.72 24.66
C VAL A 1192 -41.82 -52.54 23.13
N SER A 1193 -41.22 -53.15 22.08
CA SER A 1193 -40.25 -54.25 21.83
C SER A 1193 -39.54 -54.14 20.44
N ASN A 1194 -38.34 -54.74 20.35
CA ASN A 1194 -37.78 -55.59 19.26
C ASN A 1194 -37.42 -55.08 17.83
N ASP A 1195 -36.19 -55.45 17.45
CA ASP A 1195 -35.70 -56.17 16.25
C ASP A 1195 -35.72 -55.62 14.79
N ASP A 1196 -34.55 -55.82 14.16
CA ASP A 1196 -34.28 -56.35 12.80
C ASP A 1196 -34.33 -55.53 11.48
N ASP A 1197 -33.30 -55.86 10.68
CA ASP A 1197 -33.16 -56.01 9.21
C ASP A 1197 -33.44 -54.86 8.19
N ASN A 1198 -32.36 -54.48 7.48
CA ASN A 1198 -32.16 -54.52 6.01
C ASN A 1198 -33.19 -53.98 4.96
N LYS A 1199 -32.56 -53.46 3.88
CA LYS A 1199 -32.93 -53.53 2.44
C LYS A 1199 -33.96 -52.56 1.82
N LYS A 1200 -33.39 -51.75 0.92
CA LYS A 1200 -33.75 -51.54 -0.51
C LYS A 1200 -34.91 -50.61 -0.90
N ASN A 1201 -34.55 -49.79 -1.91
CA ASN A 1201 -35.36 -49.35 -3.06
C ASN A 1201 -36.70 -48.64 -2.80
N GLN A 1202 -36.70 -47.32 -3.03
CA GLN A 1202 -37.06 -46.82 -4.36
C GLN A 1202 -36.15 -45.67 -4.80
#